data_AF-A0A178EQY7-F1
#
_entry.id   AF-A0A178EQY7-F1
#
_cell.length_a   1.000
_cell.length_b   1.000
_cell.length_c   1.000
_cell.angle_alpha   90.00
_cell.angle_beta   90.00
_cell.angle_gamma   90.00
#
_symmetry.space_group_name_H-M   'P 1'
#
loop_
_entity.id
_entity.type
_entity.pdbx_description
1 polymer ?
#
loop_
_entity_poly.entity_id
_entity_poly.type
_entity_poly.pdbx_seq_one_letter_code
_entity_poly.pdbx_strand_id
1 'polypeptide(L)'
;MPAPHPYTKLKLPENAPFELKPSPGKGWGVFAKRDIKKGELVLNEKPLFVIKPPTGRTTELAVLAAFQKLKPEDKQQFLCLRDNGSARYPSMTHAFIDNNMTISRILTARLGESPVCGMFILQPRFNHSCIANCKAPFNGKDAISTYAIQDITAGEELTIIYDARFTFHPPKERHACLGFVCDCPACEIGTPFQELSQIRRTLIRGLMYLQDGEDVDRTRHSASHSIIICPKLKKMAEEAKVGLTSRFIYQILLLFLLEEEGLLDAFTLKALRRKLEATARLFQTERNARIARLAMRRKTWLRKFVTAGRLYGREDAGDLLASMYTRDPSRYPAIFFLFLTLASSLPLVSAVPQHEDQAYTFSPSGRSATADTDPALEVRQETQRTPSAWTRLRDSLVESVWGLPRRSEGCESRPRNRAKTVSRAPATLQARYGEDVVLRFTIKNQEEVKALVEASNILFLDVWGSHDDWVDIRLSRDVIPSLLGLLPPSLQTSHVPLIRDLAQIIYESYPKANPSSPLQQGPTTRRFSPSASTSKSKPHETKNIFFQDYQPLSVLLPWMRLLVSMFSSHTTLISVGTTAEGRDIPALRVGVHPTNNAQQAPRRRTIVISGGAHAREWISVSTVSYIAYSFITGYGKSKSITKLLEQFDYVFIPTVNPDGYAYTFSTDRLWRKNRQQTSLSFCPGIDLDHSWGYEWDGNTTRSNPCSESYAGDQPFDAVEAREIASWARNEVTLNNVQFVAFVDLHSYSQQILYPYGHSCAHLPANLENLEELGAGLAKAIRKSSRENYDVKAACRGIVASCTGNKDADEPVTSSALESTAGSALDWFFHDLDVRFSYQIKLRDRGSYGFLLPREHIVPTGKEIYRAMVAMGKFLVSPHVLDVDIDGRRTSEELQDYDNDFEDGEDDKDEQDSTVFRAQADDIQS
;
A
#
# COMPACT_ATOMS: atom_id res chain seq x y z
N MET A 1 30.92 10.31 -45.02
CA MET A 1 31.29 10.29 -43.58
C MET A 1 30.84 11.61 -42.97
N PRO A 2 29.96 11.64 -41.96
CA PRO A 2 29.68 12.87 -41.23
C PRO A 2 30.99 13.42 -40.63
N ALA A 3 31.15 14.74 -40.59
CA ALA A 3 32.33 15.36 -39.98
C ALA A 3 32.45 14.91 -38.49
N PRO A 4 33.67 14.63 -38.00
CA PRO A 4 33.85 14.21 -36.61
C PRO A 4 33.36 15.30 -35.67
N HIS A 5 32.63 14.90 -34.62
CA HIS A 5 32.04 15.81 -33.65
C HIS A 5 33.13 16.68 -32.99
N PRO A 6 32.89 17.98 -32.74
CA PRO A 6 33.90 18.89 -32.17
C PRO A 6 34.55 18.40 -30.87
N TYR A 7 33.86 17.59 -30.07
CA TYR A 7 34.42 16.99 -28.85
C TYR A 7 35.55 16.00 -29.06
N THR A 8 35.72 15.44 -30.27
CA THR A 8 36.91 14.63 -30.58
C THR A 8 38.19 15.45 -30.62
N LYS A 9 38.10 16.78 -30.63
CA LYS A 9 39.24 17.72 -30.61
C LYS A 9 39.54 18.28 -29.22
N LEU A 10 38.76 17.91 -28.21
CA LEU A 10 39.04 18.31 -26.84
C LEU A 10 40.32 17.63 -26.34
N LYS A 11 41.19 18.41 -25.68
CA LYS A 11 42.47 17.95 -25.18
C LYS A 11 42.24 17.20 -23.87
N LEU A 12 42.46 15.89 -23.90
CA LEU A 12 42.46 15.06 -22.71
C LEU A 12 43.85 15.09 -22.03
N PRO A 13 43.93 14.91 -20.70
CA PRO A 13 45.19 14.64 -20.04
C PRO A 13 45.91 13.43 -20.66
N GLU A 14 47.24 13.46 -20.80
CA GLU A 14 48.02 12.42 -21.51
C GLU A 14 47.76 11.00 -20.97
N ASN A 15 47.54 10.87 -19.66
CA ASN A 15 47.26 9.61 -18.97
C ASN A 15 45.80 9.47 -18.52
N ALA A 16 44.86 10.16 -19.18
CA ALA A 16 43.45 10.08 -18.81
C ALA A 16 42.94 8.62 -18.90
N PRO A 17 42.40 8.04 -17.81
CA PRO A 17 41.88 6.67 -17.82
C PRO A 17 40.55 6.55 -18.59
N PHE A 18 40.16 7.59 -19.32
CA PHE A 18 38.86 7.71 -19.97
C PHE A 18 38.96 8.31 -21.38
N GLU A 19 37.91 8.14 -22.15
CA GLU A 19 37.64 8.75 -23.45
C GLU A 19 36.28 9.45 -23.46
N LEU A 20 36.07 10.31 -24.46
CA LEU A 20 34.78 10.93 -24.74
C LEU A 20 34.09 10.18 -25.87
N LYS A 21 32.83 9.79 -25.66
CA LYS A 21 32.01 9.12 -26.68
C LYS A 21 30.55 9.61 -26.60
N PRO A 22 29.76 9.45 -27.68
CA PRO A 22 28.32 9.63 -27.61
C PRO A 22 27.70 8.73 -26.54
N SER A 23 26.86 9.32 -25.67
CA SER A 23 26.07 8.60 -24.67
C SER A 23 24.60 8.62 -25.08
N PRO A 24 23.97 7.46 -25.30
CA PRO A 24 22.59 7.37 -25.79
C PRO A 24 21.62 8.20 -24.94
N GLY A 25 20.90 9.13 -25.55
CA GLY A 25 19.93 10.00 -24.86
C GLY A 25 20.54 11.07 -23.94
N LYS A 26 21.87 11.11 -23.74
CA LYS A 26 22.58 12.02 -22.83
C LYS A 26 23.62 12.92 -23.53
N GLY A 27 23.71 12.85 -24.86
CA GLY A 27 24.64 13.64 -25.65
C GLY A 27 26.03 13.00 -25.70
N TRP A 28 27.02 13.60 -25.04
CA TRP A 28 28.40 13.08 -24.97
C TRP A 28 28.80 12.86 -23.52
N GLY A 29 29.33 11.68 -23.24
CA GLY A 29 29.75 11.23 -21.92
C GLY A 29 31.21 10.86 -21.86
N VAL A 30 31.67 10.62 -20.63
CA VAL A 30 33.01 10.10 -20.32
C VAL A 30 32.92 8.59 -20.11
N PHE A 31 33.78 7.81 -20.75
CA PHE A 31 33.80 6.35 -20.67
C PHE A 31 35.18 5.84 -20.28
N ALA A 32 35.25 4.81 -19.44
CA ALA A 32 36.51 4.21 -19.00
C ALA A 32 37.25 3.53 -20.17
N LYS A 33 38.53 3.83 -20.37
CA LYS A 33 39.40 3.16 -21.37
C LYS A 33 39.99 1.86 -20.87
N ARG A 34 40.08 1.73 -19.55
CA ARG A 34 40.65 0.61 -18.81
C ARG A 34 39.92 0.47 -17.48
N ASP A 35 40.16 -0.61 -16.78
CA ASP A 35 39.68 -0.75 -15.41
C ASP A 35 40.26 0.38 -14.52
N ILE A 36 39.37 0.99 -13.74
CA ILE A 36 39.69 2.06 -12.78
C ILE A 36 39.40 1.52 -11.39
N LYS A 37 40.38 1.60 -10.49
CA LYS A 37 40.20 1.09 -9.12
C LYS A 37 39.50 2.11 -8.23
N LYS A 38 38.73 1.60 -7.26
CA LYS A 38 38.11 2.42 -6.23
C LYS A 38 39.15 3.32 -5.54
N GLY A 39 38.86 4.62 -5.50
CA GLY A 39 39.72 5.66 -4.91
C GLY A 39 40.75 6.27 -5.87
N GLU A 40 40.85 5.77 -7.10
CA GLU A 40 41.75 6.31 -8.13
C GLU A 40 41.31 7.71 -8.58
N LEU A 41 42.28 8.60 -8.84
CA LEU A 41 42.03 9.93 -9.40
C LEU A 41 41.73 9.78 -10.90
N VAL A 42 40.52 10.15 -11.30
CA VAL A 42 40.04 10.04 -12.68
C VAL A 42 40.34 11.33 -13.47
N LEU A 43 40.01 12.48 -12.88
CA LEU A 43 40.20 13.79 -13.50
C LEU A 43 40.65 14.79 -12.44
N ASN A 44 41.61 15.64 -12.78
CA ASN A 44 41.92 16.85 -12.03
C ASN A 44 41.97 18.03 -13.00
N GLU A 45 40.96 18.87 -12.99
CA GLU A 45 40.78 19.95 -13.95
C GLU A 45 40.81 21.31 -13.25
N LYS A 46 41.62 22.24 -13.77
CA LYS A 46 41.58 23.66 -13.37
C LYS A 46 40.55 24.39 -14.23
N PRO A 47 39.84 25.39 -13.70
CA PRO A 47 38.94 26.18 -14.51
C PRO A 47 39.71 26.90 -15.61
N LEU A 48 39.12 26.98 -16.79
CA LEU A 48 39.67 27.75 -17.91
C LEU A 48 39.77 29.24 -17.54
N PHE A 49 38.75 29.74 -16.85
CA PHE A 49 38.71 31.06 -16.23
C PHE A 49 37.63 31.09 -15.14
N VAL A 50 37.65 32.11 -14.30
CA VAL A 50 36.74 32.29 -13.16
C VAL A 50 35.99 33.62 -13.30
N ILE A 51 34.69 33.62 -12.99
CA ILE A 51 33.87 34.83 -12.96
C ILE A 51 33.30 35.01 -11.54
N LYS A 52 33.46 36.21 -10.97
CA LYS A 52 32.80 36.64 -9.72
C LYS A 52 31.74 37.69 -10.08
N PRO A 53 30.45 37.31 -10.24
CA PRO A 53 29.41 38.26 -10.59
C PRO A 53 29.08 39.17 -9.39
N PRO A 54 29.04 40.52 -9.55
CA PRO A 54 28.74 41.44 -8.44
C PRO A 54 27.30 41.34 -7.92
N THR A 55 26.35 40.97 -8.78
CA THR A 55 24.89 40.92 -8.51
C THR A 55 24.33 39.50 -8.60
N GLY A 56 25.18 38.47 -8.57
CA GLY A 56 24.79 37.07 -8.71
C GLY A 56 24.38 36.62 -10.12
N ARG A 57 24.28 37.53 -11.11
CA ARG A 57 24.01 37.20 -12.53
C ARG A 57 25.24 37.41 -13.40
N THR A 58 25.56 36.42 -14.22
CA THR A 58 26.65 36.48 -15.23
C THR A 58 26.17 37.19 -16.49
N THR A 59 26.94 38.16 -16.99
CA THR A 59 26.63 38.90 -18.22
C THR A 59 27.52 38.46 -19.39
N GLU A 60 27.03 38.59 -20.62
CA GLU A 60 27.77 38.25 -21.85
C GLU A 60 29.10 39.01 -21.93
N LEU A 61 29.12 40.29 -21.54
CA LEU A 61 30.34 41.11 -21.49
C LEU A 61 31.39 40.53 -20.53
N ALA A 62 30.98 40.01 -19.37
CA ALA A 62 31.89 39.43 -18.40
C ALA A 62 32.53 38.14 -18.92
N VAL A 63 31.74 37.29 -19.59
CA VAL A 63 32.24 36.05 -20.21
C VAL A 63 33.17 36.37 -21.38
N LEU A 64 32.81 37.34 -22.22
CA LEU A 64 33.65 37.78 -23.34
C LEU A 64 34.99 38.35 -22.86
N ALA A 65 34.98 39.20 -21.83
CA ALA A 65 36.20 39.77 -21.25
C ALA A 65 37.11 38.68 -20.65
N ALA A 66 36.54 37.65 -20.03
CA ALA A 66 37.31 36.51 -19.54
C ALA A 66 37.87 35.66 -20.69
N PHE A 67 37.06 35.40 -21.73
CA PHE A 67 37.47 34.66 -22.92
C PHE A 67 38.59 35.36 -23.70
N GLN A 68 38.55 36.68 -23.83
CA GLN A 68 39.59 37.43 -24.55
C GLN A 68 40.99 37.26 -23.94
N LYS A 69 41.06 37.08 -22.60
CA LYS A 69 42.30 36.85 -21.85
C LYS A 69 42.89 35.45 -22.02
N LEU A 70 42.15 34.52 -22.63
CA LEU A 70 42.61 33.15 -22.85
C LEU A 70 43.67 33.05 -23.95
N LYS A 71 44.56 32.06 -23.81
CA LYS A 71 45.52 31.69 -24.85
C LYS A 71 44.78 31.15 -26.08
N PRO A 72 45.38 31.20 -27.29
CA PRO A 72 44.76 30.69 -28.51
C PRO A 72 44.28 29.23 -28.39
N GLU A 73 45.06 28.36 -27.73
CA GLU A 73 44.71 26.95 -27.51
C GLU A 73 43.46 26.79 -26.63
N ASP A 74 43.38 27.55 -25.54
CA ASP A 74 42.24 27.54 -24.60
C ASP A 74 40.97 28.10 -25.25
N LYS A 75 41.11 29.12 -26.10
CA LYS A 75 40.00 29.65 -26.93
C LYS A 75 39.46 28.57 -27.87
N GLN A 76 40.32 27.77 -28.49
CA GLN A 76 39.89 26.67 -29.35
C GLN A 76 39.14 25.58 -28.58
N GLN A 77 39.59 25.23 -27.36
CA GLN A 77 38.90 24.28 -26.49
C GLN A 77 37.49 24.78 -26.13
N PHE A 78 37.36 26.05 -25.75
CA PHE A 78 36.06 26.67 -25.46
C PHE A 78 35.12 26.69 -26.68
N LEU A 79 35.64 26.99 -27.87
CA LEU A 79 34.84 27.01 -29.11
C LEU A 79 34.39 25.62 -29.60
N CYS A 80 34.96 24.54 -29.03
CA CYS A 80 34.50 23.17 -29.27
C CYS A 80 33.21 22.83 -28.51
N LEU A 81 32.80 23.61 -27.51
CA LEU A 81 31.62 23.39 -26.68
C LEU A 81 30.31 23.38 -27.50
N ARG A 82 29.46 22.39 -27.21
CA ARG A 82 28.17 22.14 -27.84
C ARG A 82 27.12 21.80 -26.77
N ASP A 83 25.86 22.08 -27.07
CA ASP A 83 24.75 21.60 -26.25
C ASP A 83 24.57 20.07 -26.40
N ASN A 84 23.62 19.50 -25.65
CA ASN A 84 23.32 18.06 -25.71
C ASN A 84 22.86 17.58 -27.10
N GLY A 85 22.30 18.48 -27.91
CA GLY A 85 21.90 18.23 -29.30
C GLY A 85 23.05 18.34 -30.31
N SER A 86 24.29 18.53 -29.85
CA SER A 86 25.48 18.78 -30.67
C SER A 86 25.47 20.11 -31.43
N ALA A 87 24.57 21.04 -31.10
CA ALA A 87 24.49 22.36 -31.70
C ALA A 87 25.43 23.35 -31.01
N ARG A 88 25.81 24.42 -31.73
CA ARG A 88 26.59 25.51 -31.14
C ARG A 88 25.71 26.29 -30.17
N TYR A 89 26.28 26.65 -29.02
CA TYR A 89 25.61 27.52 -28.08
C TYR A 89 25.21 28.87 -28.72
N PRO A 90 24.01 29.39 -28.40
CA PRO A 90 23.50 30.64 -28.98
C PRO A 90 24.27 31.88 -28.48
N SER A 91 24.94 31.78 -27.33
CA SER A 91 25.82 32.83 -26.82
C SER A 91 26.93 32.25 -25.93
N MET A 92 27.95 33.04 -25.62
CA MET A 92 29.03 32.64 -24.72
C MET A 92 28.53 32.47 -23.29
N THR A 93 27.53 33.24 -22.87
CA THR A 93 26.88 33.06 -21.56
C THR A 93 26.21 31.71 -21.44
N HIS A 94 25.51 31.23 -22.48
CA HIS A 94 24.90 29.90 -22.45
C HIS A 94 25.95 28.80 -22.35
N ALA A 95 27.04 28.91 -23.14
CA ALA A 95 28.16 27.99 -23.05
C ALA A 95 28.77 27.98 -21.63
N PHE A 96 28.89 29.15 -21.00
CA PHE A 96 29.37 29.27 -19.62
C PHE A 96 28.39 28.70 -18.60
N ILE A 97 27.07 28.93 -18.73
CA ILE A 97 26.05 28.45 -17.79
C ILE A 97 26.07 26.93 -17.72
N ASP A 98 26.07 26.26 -18.86
CA ASP A 98 25.99 24.80 -18.95
C ASP A 98 27.27 24.07 -18.53
N ASN A 99 28.40 24.78 -18.46
CA ASN A 99 29.72 24.20 -18.23
C ASN A 99 30.46 24.81 -17.03
N ASN A 100 29.81 25.66 -16.23
CA ASN A 100 30.41 26.19 -15.02
C ASN A 100 30.14 25.32 -13.79
N MET A 101 31.03 25.41 -12.81
CA MET A 101 30.85 24.81 -11.49
C MET A 101 31.34 25.78 -10.40
N THR A 102 30.80 25.66 -9.19
CA THR A 102 31.18 26.50 -8.04
C THR A 102 32.53 26.06 -7.46
N ILE A 103 33.48 26.99 -7.31
CA ILE A 103 34.86 26.72 -6.86
C ILE A 103 35.12 27.17 -5.41
N SER A 104 34.34 28.12 -4.87
CA SER A 104 34.45 28.56 -3.48
C SER A 104 33.09 28.62 -2.76
N ARG A 105 33.01 27.96 -1.60
CA ARG A 105 31.94 28.08 -0.58
C ARG A 105 32.58 28.44 0.77
N ILE A 106 33.20 29.61 0.90
CA ILE A 106 33.51 30.15 2.24
C ILE A 106 32.19 30.61 2.85
N LEU A 107 31.55 29.84 3.74
CA LEU A 107 30.49 30.29 4.69
C LEU A 107 29.58 31.45 4.18
N THR A 108 29.16 31.43 2.91
CA THR A 108 28.68 32.65 2.22
C THR A 108 27.21 32.94 2.51
N ALA A 109 26.51 32.04 3.20
CA ALA A 109 25.13 32.26 3.61
C ALA A 109 24.98 33.23 4.79
N ARG A 110 26.05 33.56 5.53
CA ARG A 110 25.98 34.53 6.65
C ARG A 110 26.37 35.97 6.28
N LEU A 111 26.93 36.21 5.08
CA LEU A 111 27.51 37.52 4.70
C LEU A 111 27.05 38.08 3.34
N GLY A 112 26.20 37.39 2.57
CA GLY A 112 25.60 37.95 1.35
C GLY A 112 26.54 38.08 0.13
N GLU A 113 27.70 37.41 0.11
CA GLU A 113 28.59 37.40 -1.06
C GLU A 113 28.17 36.38 -2.14
N SER A 114 28.28 36.78 -3.42
CA SER A 114 27.95 35.93 -4.58
C SER A 114 28.93 34.74 -4.74
N PRO A 115 28.45 33.55 -5.15
CA PRO A 115 29.29 32.38 -5.35
C PRO A 115 30.28 32.59 -6.50
N VAL A 116 31.49 32.04 -6.35
CA VAL A 116 32.53 32.09 -7.37
C VAL A 116 32.40 30.86 -8.28
N CYS A 117 32.09 31.08 -9.56
CA CYS A 117 31.93 30.02 -10.56
C CYS A 117 33.11 30.02 -11.53
N GLY A 118 33.65 28.84 -11.82
CA GLY A 118 34.66 28.68 -12.87
C GLY A 118 34.16 27.83 -14.03
N MET A 119 34.72 28.10 -15.20
CA MET A 119 34.41 27.43 -16.46
C MET A 119 35.24 26.15 -16.60
N PHE A 120 34.61 25.01 -16.86
CA PHE A 120 35.29 23.73 -17.07
C PHE A 120 34.97 23.16 -18.45
N ILE A 121 35.86 22.32 -18.99
CA ILE A 121 35.73 21.73 -20.32
C ILE A 121 35.38 20.25 -20.21
N LEU A 122 36.07 19.51 -19.34
CA LEU A 122 35.94 18.06 -19.23
C LEU A 122 34.99 17.63 -18.11
N GLN A 123 35.00 18.32 -16.97
CA GLN A 123 34.17 17.98 -15.82
C GLN A 123 32.65 17.96 -16.13
N PRO A 124 32.08 18.89 -16.93
CA PRO A 124 30.66 18.85 -17.30
C PRO A 124 30.27 17.69 -18.24
N ARG A 125 31.23 16.87 -18.69
CA ARG A 125 30.99 15.71 -19.56
C ARG A 125 30.76 14.41 -18.77
N PHE A 126 30.99 14.42 -17.45
CA PHE A 126 30.58 13.30 -16.59
C PHE A 126 29.07 13.35 -16.45
N ASN A 127 28.34 12.43 -17.07
CA ASN A 127 26.87 12.48 -17.04
C ASN A 127 26.29 12.20 -15.65
N HIS A 128 25.03 12.57 -15.45
CA HIS A 128 24.34 12.33 -14.19
C HIS A 128 23.93 10.88 -14.01
N SER A 129 24.11 10.34 -12.80
CA SER A 129 23.39 9.17 -12.30
C SER A 129 23.04 9.38 -10.82
N CYS A 130 21.85 8.96 -10.38
CA CYS A 130 21.47 8.98 -8.96
C CYS A 130 22.19 7.87 -8.15
N ILE A 131 22.83 6.92 -8.85
CA ILE A 131 23.78 5.94 -8.32
C ILE A 131 25.05 6.07 -9.15
N ALA A 132 25.85 7.09 -8.80
CA ALA A 132 27.07 7.42 -9.53
C ALA A 132 28.22 6.48 -9.19
N ASN A 133 29.16 6.29 -10.12
CA ASN A 133 30.39 5.52 -9.89
C ASN A 133 31.63 6.43 -9.66
N CYS A 134 31.50 7.74 -9.88
CA CYS A 134 32.52 8.75 -9.58
C CYS A 134 31.98 9.85 -8.65
N LYS A 135 32.90 10.53 -7.96
CA LYS A 135 32.59 11.67 -7.09
C LYS A 135 33.62 12.78 -7.23
N ALA A 136 33.14 14.01 -7.30
CA ALA A 136 33.94 15.22 -7.31
C ALA A 136 33.79 15.97 -5.96
N PRO A 137 34.52 15.55 -4.90
CA PRO A 137 34.39 16.20 -3.60
C PRO A 137 34.86 17.65 -3.66
N PHE A 138 34.07 18.56 -3.08
CA PHE A 138 34.48 19.93 -2.89
C PHE A 138 35.63 19.98 -1.87
N ASN A 139 36.80 20.43 -2.32
CA ASN A 139 38.04 20.46 -1.54
C ASN A 139 38.59 21.88 -1.34
N GLY A 140 37.85 22.92 -1.76
CA GLY A 140 38.22 24.33 -1.59
C GLY A 140 39.52 24.73 -2.30
N LYS A 141 39.92 23.97 -3.32
CA LYS A 141 41.11 24.20 -4.15
C LYS A 141 40.70 24.83 -5.48
N ASP A 142 41.66 25.44 -6.18
CA ASP A 142 41.46 26.05 -7.52
C ASP A 142 41.24 25.03 -8.65
N ALA A 143 40.88 23.78 -8.34
CA ALA A 143 40.69 22.70 -9.30
C ALA A 143 39.62 21.72 -8.80
N ILE A 144 38.87 21.12 -9.74
CA ILE A 144 37.96 20.02 -9.44
C ILE A 144 38.69 18.71 -9.65
N SER A 145 38.67 17.87 -8.61
CA SER A 145 39.24 16.52 -8.66
C SER A 145 38.12 15.49 -8.56
N THR A 146 38.00 14.61 -9.56
CA THR A 146 37.02 13.53 -9.62
C THR A 146 37.71 12.19 -9.34
N TYR A 147 37.15 11.40 -8.44
CA TYR A 147 37.67 10.11 -8.00
C TYR A 147 36.63 9.01 -8.24
N ALA A 148 37.10 7.80 -8.57
CA ALA A 148 36.24 6.62 -8.60
C ALA A 148 35.82 6.23 -7.17
N ILE A 149 34.53 5.96 -6.94
CA ILE A 149 34.02 5.54 -5.62
C ILE A 149 33.74 4.03 -5.54
N GLN A 150 33.87 3.34 -6.66
CA GLN A 150 33.84 1.89 -6.80
C GLN A 150 34.85 1.45 -7.88
N ASP A 151 35.05 0.15 -8.04
CA ASP A 151 35.79 -0.38 -9.19
C ASP A 151 34.91 -0.20 -10.44
N ILE A 152 35.51 0.24 -11.55
CA ILE A 152 34.82 0.55 -12.80
C ILE A 152 35.51 -0.24 -13.91
N THR A 153 34.74 -1.00 -14.69
CA THR A 153 35.30 -1.80 -15.79
C THR A 153 35.51 -0.95 -17.05
N ALA A 154 36.47 -1.38 -17.88
CA ALA A 154 36.70 -0.75 -19.19
C ALA A 154 35.41 -0.72 -20.04
N GLY A 155 35.07 0.44 -20.59
CA GLY A 155 33.87 0.66 -21.39
C GLY A 155 32.66 1.19 -20.62
N GLU A 156 32.66 1.18 -19.29
CA GLU A 156 31.58 1.80 -18.49
C GLU A 156 31.58 3.34 -18.57
N GLU A 157 30.39 3.95 -18.52
CA GLU A 157 30.23 5.40 -18.43
C GLU A 157 30.57 5.91 -17.02
N LEU A 158 31.43 6.93 -16.94
CA LEU A 158 31.79 7.60 -15.69
C LEU A 158 30.75 8.68 -15.39
N THR A 159 30.02 8.48 -14.29
CA THR A 159 28.89 9.33 -13.89
C THR A 159 29.11 9.98 -12.54
N ILE A 160 28.51 11.15 -12.34
CA ILE A 160 28.53 11.89 -11.07
C ILE A 160 27.12 12.31 -10.66
N ILE A 161 26.96 12.66 -9.38
CA ILE A 161 25.74 13.34 -8.93
C ILE A 161 25.95 14.85 -9.15
N TYR A 162 25.16 15.50 -10.01
CA TYR A 162 25.32 16.92 -10.36
C TYR A 162 25.12 17.85 -9.18
N ASP A 163 24.13 17.54 -8.34
CA ASP A 163 23.89 18.26 -7.10
C ASP A 163 23.85 17.26 -5.94
N ALA A 164 24.69 17.48 -4.94
CA ALA A 164 24.75 16.63 -3.76
C ALA A 164 23.38 16.53 -3.04
N ARG A 165 22.48 17.50 -3.22
CA ARG A 165 21.11 17.46 -2.68
C ARG A 165 20.28 16.35 -3.31
N PHE A 166 20.45 16.06 -4.61
CA PHE A 166 19.72 15.00 -5.33
C PHE A 166 19.92 13.62 -4.72
N THR A 167 21.04 13.42 -4.02
CA THR A 167 21.34 12.20 -3.27
C THR A 167 20.18 11.77 -2.36
N PHE A 168 19.40 12.71 -1.83
CA PHE A 168 18.40 12.44 -0.79
C PHE A 168 16.94 12.71 -1.24
N HIS A 169 16.73 13.22 -2.46
CA HIS A 169 15.39 13.48 -2.98
C HIS A 169 14.76 12.22 -3.62
N PRO A 170 13.43 12.04 -3.52
CA PRO A 170 12.70 11.02 -4.27
C PRO A 170 12.73 11.29 -5.78
N PRO A 171 12.47 10.28 -6.64
CA PRO A 171 12.64 10.40 -8.09
C PRO A 171 11.92 11.59 -8.73
N LYS A 172 10.67 11.87 -8.33
CA LYS A 172 9.89 13.01 -8.85
C LYS A 172 10.55 14.36 -8.58
N GLU A 173 11.04 14.57 -7.35
CA GLU A 173 11.74 15.80 -6.97
C GLU A 173 13.09 15.93 -7.69
N ARG A 174 13.84 14.83 -7.85
CA ARG A 174 15.10 14.83 -8.62
C ARG A 174 14.88 15.25 -10.07
N HIS A 175 13.89 14.66 -10.74
CA HIS A 175 13.61 14.97 -12.15
C HIS A 175 13.12 16.41 -12.33
N ALA A 176 12.32 16.93 -11.38
CA ALA A 176 11.91 18.32 -11.39
C ALA A 176 13.11 19.28 -11.30
N CYS A 177 14.12 18.97 -10.48
CA CYS A 177 15.33 19.79 -10.37
C CYS A 177 16.34 19.60 -11.50
N LEU A 178 16.45 18.38 -12.06
CA LEU A 178 17.37 18.05 -13.15
C LEU A 178 16.90 18.60 -14.50
N GLY A 179 15.59 18.77 -14.68
CA GLY A 179 15.01 19.15 -15.97
C GLY A 179 15.02 18.03 -17.02
N PHE A 180 15.40 16.81 -16.64
CA PHE A 180 15.33 15.60 -17.47
C PHE A 180 15.08 14.35 -16.60
N VAL A 181 14.68 13.25 -17.24
CA VAL A 181 14.44 11.96 -16.59
C VAL A 181 15.73 11.14 -16.57
N CYS A 182 16.19 10.74 -15.39
CA CYS A 182 17.33 9.86 -15.24
C CYS A 182 16.90 8.40 -15.45
N ASP A 183 17.71 7.64 -16.18
CA ASP A 183 17.49 6.24 -16.56
C ASP A 183 18.22 5.23 -15.64
N CYS A 184 18.76 5.69 -14.49
CA CYS A 184 19.44 4.80 -13.56
C CYS A 184 18.45 3.87 -12.83
N PRO A 185 18.92 2.76 -12.23
CA PRO A 185 18.04 1.81 -11.51
C PRO A 185 17.19 2.46 -10.40
N ALA A 186 17.68 3.51 -9.74
CA ALA A 186 16.93 4.24 -8.71
C ALA A 186 15.81 5.15 -9.25
N CYS A 187 15.73 5.35 -10.56
CA CYS A 187 14.73 6.17 -11.24
C CYS A 187 13.82 5.35 -12.18
N GLU A 188 14.12 4.07 -12.40
CA GLU A 188 13.34 3.18 -13.24
C GLU A 188 12.02 2.79 -12.55
N ILE A 189 10.91 3.35 -13.06
CA ILE A 189 9.59 3.26 -12.44
C ILE A 189 9.09 1.81 -12.44
N GLY A 190 8.54 1.38 -11.30
CA GLY A 190 7.89 0.06 -11.17
C GLY A 190 8.85 -1.09 -10.88
N THR A 191 10.12 -0.79 -10.62
CA THR A 191 11.09 -1.78 -10.16
C THR A 191 11.08 -1.88 -8.63
N PRO A 192 11.22 -3.09 -8.03
CA PRO A 192 11.35 -3.24 -6.59
C PRO A 192 12.53 -2.44 -6.00
N PHE A 193 13.60 -2.27 -6.79
CA PHE A 193 14.75 -1.46 -6.40
C PHE A 193 14.41 0.03 -6.28
N GLN A 194 13.60 0.57 -7.20
CA GLN A 194 13.16 1.96 -7.16
C GLN A 194 12.26 2.24 -5.94
N GLU A 195 11.34 1.34 -5.61
CA GLU A 195 10.49 1.46 -4.41
C GLU A 195 11.33 1.46 -3.11
N LEU A 196 12.28 0.51 -3.01
CA LEU A 196 13.19 0.40 -1.88
C LEU A 196 14.11 1.62 -1.74
N SER A 197 14.68 2.07 -2.85
CA SER A 197 15.54 3.25 -2.94
C SER A 197 14.81 4.52 -2.50
N GLN A 198 13.53 4.66 -2.90
CA GLN A 198 12.69 5.78 -2.48
C GLN A 198 12.50 5.79 -0.96
N ILE A 199 12.16 4.65 -0.35
CA ILE A 199 11.99 4.52 1.10
C ILE A 199 13.28 4.91 1.83
N ARG A 200 14.41 4.32 1.42
CA ARG A 200 15.72 4.57 2.05
C ARG A 200 16.14 6.03 1.96
N ARG A 201 15.95 6.69 0.82
CA ARG A 201 16.32 8.10 0.63
C ARG A 201 15.43 9.06 1.42
N THR A 202 14.13 8.80 1.47
CA THR A 202 13.21 9.54 2.37
C THR A 202 13.62 9.41 3.82
N LEU A 203 14.03 8.21 4.24
CA LEU A 203 14.48 7.93 5.59
C LEU A 203 15.79 8.63 5.94
N ILE A 204 16.77 8.58 5.03
CA ILE A 204 18.04 9.29 5.12
C ILE A 204 17.78 10.80 5.31
N ARG A 205 16.89 11.38 4.48
CA ARG A 205 16.52 12.80 4.56
C ARG A 205 15.88 13.16 5.89
N GLY A 206 14.97 12.31 6.40
CA GLY A 206 14.38 12.48 7.73
C GLY A 206 15.40 12.42 8.87
N LEU A 207 16.33 11.46 8.83
CA LEU A 207 17.39 11.35 9.84
C LEU A 207 18.34 12.55 9.83
N MET A 208 18.63 13.10 8.64
CA MET A 208 19.41 14.34 8.52
C MET A 208 18.65 15.52 9.13
N TYR A 209 17.35 15.66 8.85
CA TYR A 209 16.52 16.69 9.46
C TYR A 209 16.52 16.59 11.00
N LEU A 210 16.40 15.37 11.55
CA LEU A 210 16.45 15.16 13.01
C LEU A 210 17.80 15.50 13.65
N GLN A 211 18.88 15.51 12.86
CA GLN A 211 20.21 15.87 13.34
C GLN A 211 20.50 17.36 13.23
N ASP A 212 20.13 17.97 12.10
CA ASP A 212 20.53 19.33 11.74
C ASP A 212 19.42 20.37 11.99
N GLY A 213 18.16 19.94 12.19
CA GLY A 213 17.01 20.81 12.46
C GLY A 213 16.48 21.58 11.25
N GLU A 214 17.01 21.26 10.07
CA GLU A 214 16.64 21.83 8.77
C GLU A 214 16.72 20.74 7.70
N ASP A 215 15.97 20.90 6.61
CA ASP A 215 16.06 19.97 5.48
C ASP A 215 17.34 20.22 4.65
N VAL A 216 17.62 19.34 3.70
CA VAL A 216 18.78 19.35 2.80
C VAL A 216 18.90 20.67 2.01
N ASP A 217 17.79 21.37 1.78
CA ASP A 217 17.73 22.70 1.14
C ASP A 217 17.86 23.88 2.12
N ARG A 218 18.14 23.62 3.41
CA ARG A 218 18.15 24.61 4.51
C ARG A 218 16.82 25.32 4.75
N THR A 219 15.74 24.70 4.28
CA THR A 219 14.37 25.17 4.49
C THR A 219 13.82 24.56 5.77
N ARG A 220 13.14 25.39 6.57
CA ARG A 220 12.23 24.92 7.62
C ARG A 220 10.86 24.77 6.97
N HIS A 221 10.41 23.54 6.82
CA HIS A 221 9.18 23.25 6.08
C HIS A 221 7.98 23.74 6.89
N SER A 222 6.88 24.15 6.26
CA SER A 222 5.62 24.39 6.95
C SER A 222 5.04 23.07 7.51
N ALA A 223 4.00 23.13 8.35
CA ALA A 223 3.38 21.94 8.95
C ALA A 223 2.77 20.98 7.90
N SER A 224 2.42 21.46 6.71
CA SER A 224 1.73 20.68 5.67
C SER A 224 2.64 19.92 4.70
N HIS A 225 3.97 20.14 4.72
CA HIS A 225 4.92 19.53 3.76
C HIS A 225 6.23 19.06 4.45
N SER A 226 6.14 18.64 5.71
CA SER A 226 7.30 18.24 6.52
C SER A 226 7.60 16.76 6.40
N ILE A 227 8.87 16.40 6.15
CA ILE A 227 9.36 15.02 6.17
C ILE A 227 9.25 14.40 7.57
N ILE A 228 9.35 15.25 8.60
CA ILE A 228 9.06 14.89 9.98
C ILE A 228 7.62 15.26 10.29
N ILE A 229 6.75 14.25 10.32
CA ILE A 229 5.30 14.39 10.51
C ILE A 229 4.97 14.73 11.96
N CYS A 230 5.70 14.19 12.94
CA CYS A 230 5.46 14.47 14.35
C CYS A 230 5.82 15.94 14.68
N PRO A 231 4.84 16.80 15.00
CA PRO A 231 5.10 18.24 15.21
C PRO A 231 6.03 18.50 16.40
N LYS A 232 5.94 17.68 17.45
CA LYS A 232 6.78 17.78 18.64
C LYS A 232 8.23 17.38 18.34
N LEU A 233 8.43 16.28 17.60
CA LEU A 233 9.77 15.84 17.19
C LEU A 233 10.43 16.82 16.23
N LYS A 234 9.64 17.35 15.28
CA LYS A 234 10.07 18.41 14.37
C LYS A 234 10.55 19.63 15.14
N LYS A 235 9.73 20.13 16.07
CA LYS A 235 10.09 21.25 16.96
C LYS A 235 11.36 20.95 17.77
N MET A 236 11.50 19.73 18.30
CA MET A 236 12.73 19.32 19.01
C MET A 236 13.97 19.30 18.10
N ALA A 237 13.84 18.87 16.85
CA ALA A 237 14.93 18.93 15.89
C ALA A 237 15.31 20.38 15.57
N GLU A 238 14.33 21.24 15.25
CA GLU A 238 14.51 22.67 14.93
C GLU A 238 15.07 23.49 16.12
N GLU A 239 14.74 23.10 17.35
CA GLU A 239 15.26 23.69 18.59
C GLU A 239 16.54 23.02 19.10
N ALA A 240 17.11 22.06 18.35
CA ALA A 240 18.29 21.27 18.73
C ALA A 240 18.17 20.58 20.11
N LYS A 241 16.98 20.07 20.44
CA LYS A 241 16.63 19.35 21.69
C LYS A 241 16.60 17.83 21.57
N VAL A 242 17.02 17.26 20.45
CA VAL A 242 17.16 15.80 20.31
C VAL A 242 18.28 15.31 21.25
N GLY A 243 17.94 14.40 22.16
CA GLY A 243 18.88 13.84 23.16
C GLY A 243 20.07 13.09 22.56
N LEU A 244 21.14 12.96 23.34
CA LEU A 244 22.43 12.44 22.92
C LEU A 244 22.36 10.96 22.49
N THR A 245 21.57 10.14 23.19
CA THR A 245 21.33 8.73 22.84
C THR A 245 20.66 8.61 21.47
N SER A 246 19.59 9.38 21.24
CA SER A 246 18.88 9.42 19.95
C SER A 246 19.76 9.94 18.83
N ARG A 247 20.53 11.02 19.05
CA ARG A 247 21.49 11.54 18.06
C ARG A 247 22.52 10.49 17.66
N PHE A 248 23.09 9.78 18.63
CA PHE A 248 24.08 8.73 18.36
C PHE A 248 23.49 7.56 17.55
N ILE A 249 22.27 7.14 17.89
CA ILE A 249 21.55 6.08 17.15
C ILE A 249 21.25 6.53 15.72
N TYR A 250 20.73 7.75 15.52
CA TYR A 250 20.40 8.29 14.21
C TYR A 250 21.63 8.42 13.31
N GLN A 251 22.78 8.81 13.86
CA GLN A 251 24.03 8.92 13.09
C GLN A 251 24.53 7.56 12.58
N ILE A 252 24.42 6.51 13.40
CA ILE A 252 24.82 5.16 12.98
C ILE A 252 23.83 4.60 11.98
N LEU A 253 22.53 4.84 12.17
CA LEU A 253 21.49 4.43 11.23
C LEU A 253 21.63 5.13 9.87
N LEU A 254 21.92 6.43 9.87
CA LEU A 254 22.22 7.19 8.66
C LEU A 254 23.38 6.57 7.88
N LEU A 255 24.49 6.26 8.56
CA LEU A 255 25.66 5.62 7.94
C LEU A 255 25.33 4.23 7.39
N PHE A 256 24.52 3.46 8.11
CA PHE A 256 24.05 2.16 7.65
C PHE A 256 23.19 2.27 6.38
N LEU A 257 22.19 3.16 6.36
CA LEU A 257 21.31 3.33 5.20
C LEU A 257 22.06 3.84 3.97
N LEU A 258 23.04 4.73 4.16
CA LEU A 258 23.91 5.17 3.07
C LEU A 258 24.74 4.00 2.50
N GLU A 259 25.18 3.05 3.32
CA GLU A 259 25.91 1.86 2.86
C GLU A 259 25.01 0.98 1.99
N GLU A 260 23.81 0.67 2.47
CA GLU A 260 22.84 -0.18 1.76
C GLU A 260 22.31 0.44 0.45
N GLU A 261 22.24 1.78 0.40
CA GLU A 261 21.82 2.53 -0.78
C GLU A 261 22.96 2.71 -1.80
N GLY A 262 24.19 2.29 -1.47
CA GLY A 262 25.37 2.47 -2.33
C GLY A 262 25.88 3.92 -2.35
N LEU A 263 25.49 4.75 -1.38
CA LEU A 263 25.84 6.18 -1.29
C LEU A 263 26.96 6.46 -0.27
N LEU A 264 27.39 5.46 0.52
CA LEU A 264 28.45 5.61 1.51
C LEU A 264 29.85 5.44 0.88
N ASP A 265 30.35 6.50 0.26
CA ASP A 265 31.74 6.57 -0.18
C ASP A 265 32.71 6.95 0.96
N ALA A 266 34.02 6.78 0.72
CA ALA A 266 35.07 7.05 1.69
C ALA A 266 35.11 8.52 2.16
N PHE A 267 34.74 9.48 1.31
CA PHE A 267 34.70 10.90 1.68
C PHE A 267 33.52 11.19 2.60
N THR A 268 32.32 10.68 2.26
CA THR A 268 31.11 10.79 3.10
C THR A 268 31.32 10.13 4.45
N LEU A 269 31.87 8.90 4.44
CA LEU A 269 32.21 8.17 5.65
C LEU A 269 33.17 8.97 6.54
N LYS A 270 34.24 9.55 5.97
CA LYS A 270 35.19 10.37 6.73
C LYS A 270 34.53 11.59 7.39
N ALA A 271 33.62 12.26 6.70
CA ALA A 271 32.91 13.42 7.23
C ALA A 271 31.95 13.03 8.38
N LEU A 272 31.09 12.04 8.14
CA LEU A 272 30.08 11.60 9.11
C LEU A 272 30.70 10.86 10.31
N ARG A 273 31.79 10.11 10.11
CA ARG A 273 32.50 9.42 11.19
C ARG A 273 33.07 10.39 12.23
N ARG A 274 33.55 11.57 11.81
CA ARG A 274 34.02 12.61 12.75
C ARG A 274 32.87 13.12 13.63
N LYS A 275 31.70 13.36 13.05
CA LYS A 275 30.48 13.75 13.81
C LYS A 275 30.12 12.64 14.82
N LEU A 276 30.10 11.39 14.37
CA LEU A 276 29.79 10.22 15.20
C LEU A 276 30.78 10.02 16.36
N GLU A 277 32.08 10.15 16.10
CA GLU A 277 33.12 10.06 17.12
C GLU A 277 33.04 11.20 18.13
N ALA A 278 32.68 12.41 17.70
CA ALA A 278 32.44 13.54 18.61
C ALA A 278 31.23 13.26 19.51
N THR A 279 30.10 12.83 18.95
CA THR A 279 28.89 12.46 19.71
C THR A 279 29.18 11.34 20.71
N ALA A 280 29.97 10.32 20.33
CA ALA A 280 30.37 9.23 21.22
C ALA A 280 31.17 9.69 22.45
N ARG A 281 31.89 10.81 22.37
CA ARG A 281 32.69 11.38 23.48
C ARG A 281 31.87 12.21 24.46
N LEU A 282 30.65 12.60 24.09
CA LEU A 282 29.78 13.43 24.93
C LEU A 282 29.05 12.62 26.01
N PHE A 283 29.03 11.28 25.92
CA PHE A 283 28.39 10.43 26.91
C PHE A 283 29.13 10.52 28.26
N GLN A 284 28.43 10.99 29.29
CA GLN A 284 28.96 11.13 30.65
C GLN A 284 28.48 10.02 31.59
N THR A 285 27.28 9.46 31.36
CA THR A 285 26.83 8.33 32.17
C THR A 285 27.71 7.12 31.84
N GLU A 286 28.44 6.59 32.82
CA GLU A 286 29.47 5.55 32.61
C GLU A 286 28.93 4.33 31.83
N ARG A 287 27.71 3.89 32.16
CA ARG A 287 27.02 2.79 31.48
C ARG A 287 26.76 3.09 30.00
N ASN A 288 26.28 4.30 29.68
CA ASN A 288 25.99 4.71 28.31
C ASN A 288 27.29 4.92 27.51
N ALA A 289 28.30 5.56 28.12
CA ALA A 289 29.63 5.72 27.53
C ALA A 289 30.30 4.39 27.21
N ARG A 290 30.09 3.35 28.04
CA ARG A 290 30.57 1.99 27.77
C ARG A 290 29.85 1.36 26.57
N ILE A 291 28.54 1.54 26.46
CA ILE A 291 27.75 1.02 25.33
C ILE A 291 28.15 1.74 24.03
N ALA A 292 28.30 3.06 24.04
CA ALA A 292 28.76 3.84 22.89
C ALA A 292 30.16 3.40 22.43
N ARG A 293 31.11 3.21 23.36
CA ARG A 293 32.44 2.66 23.06
C ARG A 293 32.36 1.24 22.47
N LEU A 294 31.49 0.39 22.99
CA LEU A 294 31.28 -0.97 22.48
C LEU A 294 30.70 -0.94 21.05
N ALA A 295 29.75 -0.05 20.79
CA ALA A 295 29.16 0.15 19.46
C ALA A 295 30.25 0.59 18.47
N MET A 296 31.06 1.58 18.82
CA MET A 296 32.14 2.07 17.96
C MET A 296 33.19 1.01 17.61
N ARG A 297 33.40 0.00 18.48
CA ARG A 297 34.32 -1.13 18.24
C ARG A 297 33.78 -2.22 17.31
N ARG A 298 32.48 -2.22 16.97
CA ARG A 298 31.90 -3.23 16.07
C ARG A 298 32.40 -3.06 14.64
N LYS A 299 32.51 -4.18 13.90
CA LYS A 299 33.05 -4.22 12.53
C LYS A 299 32.07 -3.65 11.48
N THR A 300 30.82 -4.10 11.46
CA THR A 300 29.80 -3.68 10.47
C THR A 300 28.88 -2.60 11.01
N TRP A 301 28.35 -1.73 10.13
CA TRP A 301 27.38 -0.69 10.51
C TRP A 301 26.14 -1.26 11.18
N LEU A 302 25.65 -2.41 10.71
CA LEU A 302 24.55 -3.12 11.34
C LEU A 302 24.82 -3.50 12.81
N ARG A 303 26.03 -4.02 13.11
CA ARG A 303 26.40 -4.39 14.48
C ARG A 303 26.63 -3.16 15.36
N LYS A 304 27.13 -2.05 14.78
CA LYS A 304 27.21 -0.75 15.46
C LYS A 304 25.78 -0.29 15.81
N PHE A 305 24.89 -0.35 14.81
CA PHE A 305 23.42 -0.35 14.84
C PHE A 305 22.86 -0.70 16.21
N VAL A 306 23.01 -1.99 16.45
CA VAL A 306 22.31 -2.70 17.51
C VAL A 306 23.01 -2.70 18.82
N THR A 307 24.31 -2.55 18.81
CA THR A 307 25.00 -2.21 20.04
C THR A 307 24.56 -0.82 20.53
N ALA A 308 24.38 0.15 19.62
CA ALA A 308 23.91 1.50 19.95
C ALA A 308 22.42 1.52 20.33
N GLY A 309 21.59 0.66 19.74
CA GLY A 309 20.17 0.51 20.11
C GLY A 309 19.92 0.25 21.60
N ARG A 310 20.90 -0.32 22.32
CA ARG A 310 20.85 -0.47 23.79
C ARG A 310 20.82 0.86 24.57
N LEU A 311 21.08 1.98 23.90
CA LEU A 311 20.97 3.33 24.44
C LEU A 311 19.58 3.94 24.23
N TYR A 312 18.71 3.29 23.44
CA TYR A 312 17.39 3.83 23.13
C TYR A 312 16.55 4.05 24.40
N GLY A 313 15.87 5.20 24.46
CA GLY A 313 15.02 5.58 25.60
C GLY A 313 15.78 5.91 26.88
N ARG A 314 17.13 5.97 26.84
CA ARG A 314 17.94 6.36 28.00
C ARG A 314 18.32 7.82 27.95
N GLU A 315 18.31 8.45 29.11
CA GLU A 315 18.88 9.76 29.34
C GLU A 315 20.39 9.62 29.64
N ASP A 316 21.14 10.68 29.37
CA ASP A 316 22.56 10.78 29.70
C ASP A 316 22.86 12.10 30.42
N ALA A 317 23.75 12.08 31.40
CA ALA A 317 24.20 13.31 32.07
C ALA A 317 24.86 14.31 31.07
N GLY A 318 25.37 13.81 29.94
CA GLY A 318 25.87 14.60 28.83
C GLY A 318 24.80 15.26 27.96
N ASP A 319 23.51 14.98 28.15
CA ASP A 319 22.42 15.64 27.42
C ASP A 319 22.45 17.16 27.64
N LEU A 320 22.80 17.61 28.85
CA LEU A 320 23.00 19.04 29.19
C LEU A 320 24.17 19.70 28.42
N LEU A 321 25.25 18.96 28.14
CA LEU A 321 26.35 19.44 27.31
C LEU A 321 26.01 19.40 25.81
N ALA A 322 25.14 18.48 25.40
CA ALA A 322 24.62 18.38 24.04
C ALA A 322 23.51 19.41 23.75
N SER A 323 22.93 20.03 24.78
CA SER A 323 21.76 20.90 24.73
C SER A 323 21.93 22.27 25.43
N MET A 324 23.10 22.92 25.39
CA MET A 324 23.19 24.30 25.91
C MET A 324 22.11 25.19 25.25
N TYR A 325 21.11 25.54 26.08
CA TYR A 325 19.78 26.14 25.87
C TYR A 325 18.53 25.23 26.09
N THR A 326 18.22 25.15 27.39
CA THR A 326 16.91 25.11 28.11
C THR A 326 16.01 23.86 28.17
N ARG A 327 16.01 23.33 29.41
CA ARG A 327 14.97 22.81 30.35
C ARG A 327 13.73 22.04 29.86
N ASP A 328 13.66 20.84 30.46
CA ASP A 328 12.53 19.96 30.85
C ASP A 328 12.11 18.83 29.88
N PRO A 329 12.51 17.56 30.15
CA PRO A 329 12.01 16.39 29.45
C PRO A 329 11.12 15.51 30.37
N SER A 330 9.85 15.36 30.01
CA SER A 330 9.04 14.22 30.45
C SER A 330 8.44 13.47 29.27
N ARG A 331 8.77 12.17 29.24
CA ARG A 331 8.17 10.99 28.56
C ARG A 331 7.99 11.05 27.02
N TYR A 332 8.36 9.94 26.34
CA TYR A 332 7.54 9.12 25.42
C TYR A 332 8.40 8.32 24.40
N PRO A 333 8.04 7.05 24.11
CA PRO A 333 8.68 6.18 23.11
C PRO A 333 7.84 6.10 21.83
N ALA A 334 8.42 6.28 20.64
CA ALA A 334 7.67 5.99 19.39
C ALA A 334 8.54 5.67 18.16
N ILE A 335 9.83 5.98 18.15
CA ILE A 335 10.55 6.09 16.87
C ILE A 335 11.42 4.85 16.59
N PHE A 336 11.71 3.99 17.58
CA PHE A 336 12.59 2.83 17.35
C PHE A 336 11.90 1.63 16.70
N PHE A 337 10.58 1.49 16.87
CA PHE A 337 9.83 0.33 16.37
C PHE A 337 9.35 0.46 14.92
N LEU A 338 9.08 1.68 14.45
CA LEU A 338 8.74 1.97 13.04
C LEU A 338 9.81 1.46 12.06
N PHE A 339 11.07 1.37 12.50
CA PHE A 339 12.22 1.02 11.68
C PHE A 339 12.53 -0.49 11.64
N LEU A 340 12.12 -1.25 12.66
CA LEU A 340 12.38 -2.69 12.72
C LEU A 340 11.35 -3.49 11.93
N THR A 341 10.11 -2.99 11.79
CA THR A 341 9.03 -3.63 11.05
C THR A 341 9.09 -3.35 9.54
N LEU A 342 9.47 -2.14 9.12
CA LEU A 342 9.61 -1.77 7.70
C LEU A 342 10.76 -2.49 6.98
N ALA A 343 11.80 -2.93 7.70
CA ALA A 343 12.94 -3.63 7.09
C ALA A 343 12.74 -5.16 7.00
N SER A 344 11.80 -5.74 7.75
CA SER A 344 11.52 -7.18 7.76
C SER A 344 10.51 -7.64 6.72
N SER A 345 9.78 -6.72 6.07
CA SER A 345 8.76 -7.01 5.04
C SER A 345 9.28 -6.91 3.60
N LEU A 346 10.59 -6.76 3.39
CA LEU A 346 11.18 -6.53 2.07
C LEU A 346 12.14 -7.65 1.67
N PRO A 347 11.94 -8.31 0.52
CA PRO A 347 12.91 -9.28 0.01
C PRO A 347 14.19 -8.56 -0.44
N LEU A 348 15.34 -9.12 -0.07
CA LEU A 348 16.65 -8.72 -0.58
C LEU A 348 16.83 -9.22 -2.02
N VAL A 349 16.88 -8.29 -2.98
CA VAL A 349 17.72 -8.45 -4.18
C VAL A 349 19.07 -7.80 -3.83
N SER A 350 20.11 -8.61 -3.75
CA SER A 350 21.48 -8.12 -3.58
C SER A 350 21.93 -7.39 -4.85
N ALA A 351 22.51 -6.21 -4.68
CA ALA A 351 23.11 -5.45 -5.77
C ALA A 351 24.47 -6.05 -6.17
N VAL A 352 24.47 -6.95 -7.17
CA VAL A 352 25.49 -7.05 -8.23
C VAL A 352 24.81 -7.71 -9.45
N PRO A 353 24.50 -6.97 -10.54
CA PRO A 353 24.29 -7.60 -11.84
C PRO A 353 25.67 -8.00 -12.37
N GLN A 354 25.99 -9.30 -12.34
CA GLN A 354 26.96 -9.81 -13.31
C GLN A 354 26.25 -9.81 -14.66
N HIS A 355 26.68 -8.92 -15.54
CA HIS A 355 26.30 -8.96 -16.95
C HIS A 355 26.73 -10.32 -17.52
N GLU A 356 25.77 -11.18 -17.84
CA GLU A 356 26.00 -12.27 -18.79
C GLU A 356 25.99 -11.66 -20.21
N ASP A 357 27.13 -11.81 -20.89
CA ASP A 357 27.34 -11.42 -22.27
C ASP A 357 26.37 -12.13 -23.22
N GLN A 358 25.57 -11.37 -23.97
CA GLN A 358 24.99 -11.84 -25.23
C GLN A 358 25.24 -10.80 -26.33
N ALA A 359 26.40 -10.92 -26.97
CA ALA A 359 26.68 -10.27 -28.23
C ALA A 359 25.96 -11.03 -29.37
N TYR A 360 25.00 -10.36 -30.00
CA TYR A 360 24.45 -10.77 -31.29
C TYR A 360 25.55 -10.70 -32.37
N THR A 361 25.92 -11.83 -32.95
CA THR A 361 26.59 -11.86 -34.26
C THR A 361 25.94 -12.89 -35.18
N PHE A 362 25.71 -12.44 -36.40
CA PHE A 362 25.12 -13.16 -37.53
C PHE A 362 25.89 -14.46 -37.87
N SER A 363 25.15 -15.53 -38.19
CA SER A 363 25.66 -16.74 -38.85
C SER A 363 26.13 -16.46 -40.28
N PRO A 364 27.01 -17.32 -40.85
CA PRO A 364 26.47 -18.38 -41.71
C PRO A 364 27.18 -19.76 -41.64
N SER A 365 26.37 -20.78 -41.93
CA SER A 365 26.69 -22.07 -42.59
C SER A 365 27.48 -23.18 -41.87
N GLY A 366 26.85 -24.36 -41.78
CA GLY A 366 27.46 -25.60 -42.30
C GLY A 366 27.65 -26.80 -41.35
N ARG A 367 26.76 -27.79 -41.52
CA ARG A 367 26.95 -29.26 -41.36
C ARG A 367 26.90 -29.93 -39.97
N SER A 368 25.78 -30.65 -39.78
CA SER A 368 25.63 -32.06 -39.37
C SER A 368 26.79 -32.79 -38.68
N ALA A 369 26.54 -33.29 -37.46
CA ALA A 369 26.72 -34.70 -37.09
C ALA A 369 26.07 -35.00 -35.72
N THR A 370 25.43 -36.17 -35.67
CA THR A 370 24.79 -36.85 -34.53
C THR A 370 25.80 -37.38 -33.50
N ALA A 371 25.44 -37.42 -32.21
CA ALA A 371 25.49 -38.63 -31.36
C ALA A 371 25.22 -38.30 -29.89
N ASP A 372 24.45 -39.18 -29.26
CA ASP A 372 24.18 -39.31 -27.83
C ASP A 372 25.42 -39.17 -26.94
N THR A 373 25.25 -38.56 -25.76
CA THR A 373 25.60 -39.18 -24.47
C THR A 373 25.18 -38.26 -23.31
N ASP A 374 24.26 -38.78 -22.49
CA ASP A 374 24.02 -38.34 -21.11
C ASP A 374 25.31 -38.56 -20.28
N PRO A 375 25.64 -37.65 -19.34
CA PRO A 375 25.87 -38.17 -18.01
C PRO A 375 25.28 -37.28 -16.89
N ALA A 376 24.53 -37.96 -16.02
CA ALA A 376 24.64 -37.90 -14.56
C ALA A 376 24.60 -36.52 -13.87
N LEU A 377 23.38 -36.18 -13.43
CA LEU A 377 23.03 -35.71 -12.08
C LEU A 377 24.21 -35.50 -11.09
N GLU A 378 24.75 -34.29 -11.06
CA GLU A 378 25.35 -33.74 -9.85
C GLU A 378 24.30 -32.94 -9.08
N VAL A 379 23.91 -33.51 -7.95
CA VAL A 379 23.10 -32.88 -6.91
C VAL A 379 23.86 -31.66 -6.36
N ARG A 380 23.52 -30.46 -6.83
CA ARG A 380 23.85 -29.22 -6.10
C ARG A 380 23.09 -29.24 -4.77
N GLN A 381 23.82 -29.52 -3.69
CA GLN A 381 23.34 -29.31 -2.33
C GLN A 381 22.84 -27.87 -2.19
N GLU A 382 21.54 -27.71 -1.91
CA GLU A 382 20.97 -26.45 -1.41
C GLU A 382 21.75 -26.04 -0.16
N THR A 383 22.52 -24.96 -0.28
CA THR A 383 23.14 -24.29 0.86
C THR A 383 22.03 -23.82 1.79
N GLN A 384 21.99 -24.40 2.99
CA GLN A 384 21.18 -23.91 4.11
C GLN A 384 21.43 -22.40 4.26
N ARG A 385 20.44 -21.57 3.92
CA ARG A 385 20.51 -20.13 4.14
C ARG A 385 20.57 -19.87 5.64
N THR A 386 21.73 -19.41 6.10
CA THR A 386 21.88 -18.90 7.46
C THR A 386 20.97 -17.66 7.65
N PRO A 387 20.31 -17.48 8.81
CA PRO A 387 19.35 -16.39 9.03
C PRO A 387 19.97 -15.03 8.74
N SER A 388 19.19 -14.10 8.18
CA SER A 388 19.69 -12.79 7.77
C SER A 388 20.38 -12.06 8.93
N ALA A 389 21.33 -11.19 8.62
CA ALA A 389 22.03 -10.43 9.64
C ALA A 389 21.09 -9.55 10.47
N TRP A 390 19.87 -9.26 9.97
CA TRP A 390 18.77 -8.52 10.60
C TRP A 390 17.89 -9.35 11.51
N THR A 391 17.59 -10.60 11.14
CA THR A 391 16.81 -11.52 11.97
C THR A 391 17.57 -11.83 13.27
N ARG A 392 18.87 -12.12 13.16
CA ARG A 392 19.77 -12.31 14.33
C ARG A 392 19.93 -11.04 15.19
N LEU A 393 19.65 -9.89 14.61
CA LEU A 393 19.84 -8.56 15.20
C LEU A 393 18.64 -8.15 16.06
N ARG A 394 17.44 -8.35 15.51
CA ARG A 394 16.16 -8.26 16.21
C ARG A 394 16.18 -9.20 17.41
N ASP A 395 16.51 -10.47 17.17
CA ASP A 395 16.50 -11.51 18.21
C ASP A 395 17.51 -11.19 19.34
N SER A 396 18.73 -10.73 19.01
CA SER A 396 19.72 -10.33 20.02
C SER A 396 19.38 -9.05 20.78
N LEU A 397 18.59 -8.14 20.20
CA LEU A 397 18.07 -6.95 20.88
C LEU A 397 16.96 -7.30 21.86
N VAL A 398 16.01 -8.13 21.42
CA VAL A 398 14.88 -8.65 22.22
C VAL A 398 15.41 -9.42 23.44
N GLU A 399 16.37 -10.32 23.25
CA GLU A 399 17.03 -11.07 24.33
C GLU A 399 17.76 -10.16 25.34
N SER A 400 18.41 -9.10 24.85
CA SER A 400 19.25 -8.22 25.67
C SER A 400 18.49 -7.08 26.36
N VAL A 401 17.29 -6.71 25.88
CA VAL A 401 16.46 -5.63 26.45
C VAL A 401 15.49 -6.18 27.49
N TRP A 402 15.01 -7.42 27.34
CA TRP A 402 13.99 -8.00 28.23
C TRP A 402 14.44 -9.21 29.06
N GLY A 403 15.72 -9.59 29.00
CA GLY A 403 16.30 -10.57 29.93
C GLY A 403 15.76 -12.00 29.78
N LEU A 404 15.52 -12.45 28.54
CA LEU A 404 15.02 -13.80 28.25
C LEU A 404 16.11 -14.88 28.38
N PRO A 405 15.80 -16.11 28.83
CA PRO A 405 16.77 -17.22 28.87
C PRO A 405 17.17 -17.70 27.47
N ARG A 406 18.41 -18.18 27.33
CA ARG A 406 18.91 -18.81 26.09
C ARG A 406 18.08 -20.05 25.73
N ARG A 407 17.71 -20.17 24.44
CA ARG A 407 17.22 -21.42 23.81
C ARG A 407 18.11 -22.59 24.21
N SER A 408 17.53 -23.62 24.84
CA SER A 408 18.09 -24.97 24.84
C SER A 408 17.81 -25.59 23.48
N GLU A 409 18.86 -26.08 22.82
CA GLU A 409 18.71 -26.90 21.62
C GLU A 409 18.07 -28.24 22.03
N GLY A 410 16.78 -28.39 21.73
CA GLY A 410 16.00 -29.60 21.97
C GLY A 410 15.51 -30.18 20.64
N CYS A 411 16.11 -31.30 20.28
CA CYS A 411 15.82 -32.25 19.20
C CYS A 411 14.35 -32.34 18.70
N GLU A 412 14.11 -32.09 17.40
CA GLU A 412 12.94 -32.62 16.70
C GLU A 412 13.37 -33.66 15.66
N SER A 413 12.91 -34.90 15.86
CA SER A 413 13.07 -36.01 14.93
C SER A 413 11.97 -35.95 13.86
N ARG A 414 12.36 -35.94 12.59
CA ARG A 414 11.43 -36.01 11.44
C ARG A 414 10.95 -37.44 11.20
N PRO A 415 9.65 -37.72 11.08
CA PRO A 415 9.20 -38.89 10.35
C PRO A 415 9.21 -38.58 8.85
N ARG A 416 9.89 -39.43 8.08
CA ARG A 416 9.80 -39.45 6.62
C ARG A 416 8.43 -40.04 6.25
N ASN A 417 7.59 -39.27 5.57
CA ASN A 417 6.54 -39.83 4.73
C ASN A 417 6.50 -39.11 3.38
N ARG A 418 6.58 -39.92 2.31
CA ARG A 418 6.42 -39.51 0.90
C ARG A 418 5.02 -38.93 0.70
N ALA A 419 4.92 -37.66 0.31
CA ALA A 419 3.68 -37.06 -0.13
C ALA A 419 3.83 -36.50 -1.56
N LYS A 420 2.77 -36.71 -2.35
CA LYS A 420 2.60 -36.33 -3.76
C LYS A 420 2.99 -34.87 -4.01
N THR A 421 3.53 -34.60 -5.20
CA THR A 421 3.88 -33.27 -5.72
C THR A 421 2.67 -32.33 -5.71
N VAL A 422 2.51 -31.57 -4.62
CA VAL A 422 1.61 -30.41 -4.56
C VAL A 422 2.37 -29.22 -5.18
N SER A 423 1.72 -28.49 -6.09
CA SER A 423 2.28 -27.27 -6.68
C SER A 423 2.47 -26.22 -5.59
N ARG A 424 3.73 -25.94 -5.25
CA ARG A 424 4.12 -24.96 -4.24
C ARG A 424 3.96 -23.54 -4.79
N ALA A 425 3.52 -22.60 -3.95
CA ALA A 425 3.36 -21.20 -4.32
C ALA A 425 4.62 -20.61 -4.99
N PRO A 426 4.48 -19.74 -6.01
CA PRO A 426 5.60 -19.05 -6.65
C PRO A 426 6.53 -18.35 -5.67
N ALA A 427 7.82 -18.24 -6.03
CA ALA A 427 8.84 -17.61 -5.20
C ALA A 427 8.52 -16.15 -4.83
N THR A 428 7.81 -15.42 -5.69
CA THR A 428 7.36 -14.04 -5.45
C THR A 428 6.31 -13.96 -4.33
N LEU A 429 5.33 -14.86 -4.32
CA LEU A 429 4.33 -14.94 -3.25
C LEU A 429 4.94 -15.45 -1.95
N GLN A 430 5.84 -16.43 -2.01
CA GLN A 430 6.59 -16.87 -0.83
C GLN A 430 7.48 -15.77 -0.26
N ALA A 431 8.09 -14.94 -1.11
CA ALA A 431 8.89 -13.81 -0.66
C ALA A 431 8.06 -12.75 0.08
N ARG A 432 6.77 -12.60 -0.27
CA ARG A 432 5.87 -11.62 0.35
C ARG A 432 5.15 -12.16 1.60
N TYR A 433 4.58 -13.37 1.53
CA TYR A 433 3.70 -13.92 2.57
C TYR A 433 4.23 -15.22 3.21
N GLY A 434 5.41 -15.70 2.82
CA GLY A 434 5.89 -17.04 3.23
C GLY A 434 6.12 -17.21 4.73
N GLU A 435 6.37 -16.11 5.44
CA GLU A 435 6.53 -16.10 6.89
C GLU A 435 5.28 -15.62 7.63
N ASP A 436 4.21 -15.25 6.92
CA ASP A 436 2.99 -14.73 7.52
C ASP A 436 2.07 -15.85 8.01
N VAL A 437 1.44 -15.61 9.15
CA VAL A 437 0.40 -16.46 9.74
C VAL A 437 -0.77 -15.62 10.19
N VAL A 438 -1.93 -16.25 10.34
CA VAL A 438 -3.10 -15.66 10.97
C VAL A 438 -3.35 -16.38 12.28
N LEU A 439 -3.34 -15.63 13.39
CA LEU A 439 -3.61 -16.13 14.72
C LEU A 439 -4.98 -15.65 15.19
N ARG A 440 -5.75 -16.57 15.79
CA ARG A 440 -6.97 -16.24 16.53
C ARG A 440 -6.67 -16.20 18.01
N PHE A 441 -6.93 -15.06 18.64
CA PHE A 441 -6.90 -14.90 20.09
C PHE A 441 -8.32 -15.10 20.64
N THR A 442 -8.46 -15.88 21.71
CA THR A 442 -9.73 -15.99 22.44
C THR A 442 -9.74 -14.98 23.59
N ILE A 443 -10.76 -14.14 23.62
CA ILE A 443 -10.92 -13.01 24.53
C ILE A 443 -11.90 -13.37 25.64
N LYS A 444 -11.62 -12.95 26.88
CA LYS A 444 -12.51 -13.18 28.04
C LYS A 444 -12.97 -11.93 28.76
N ASN A 445 -12.17 -10.86 28.75
CA ASN A 445 -12.49 -9.61 29.46
C ASN A 445 -12.03 -8.36 28.67
N GLN A 446 -12.60 -7.20 29.01
CA GLN A 446 -12.34 -5.94 28.30
C GLN A 446 -10.87 -5.48 28.40
N GLU A 447 -10.16 -5.88 29.46
CA GLU A 447 -8.73 -5.56 29.64
C GLU A 447 -7.86 -6.29 28.62
N GLU A 448 -8.18 -7.55 28.32
CA GLU A 448 -7.53 -8.34 27.27
C GLU A 448 -7.72 -7.70 25.90
N VAL A 449 -8.93 -7.21 25.60
CA VAL A 449 -9.20 -6.45 24.37
C VAL A 449 -8.29 -5.23 24.30
N LYS A 450 -8.31 -4.39 25.34
CA LYS A 450 -7.52 -3.16 25.38
C LYS A 450 -6.02 -3.44 25.21
N ALA A 451 -5.49 -4.49 25.86
CA ALA A 451 -4.09 -4.89 25.70
C ALA A 451 -3.78 -5.33 24.26
N LEU A 452 -4.69 -6.07 23.61
CA LEU A 452 -4.53 -6.49 22.23
C LEU A 452 -4.61 -5.31 21.25
N VAL A 453 -5.50 -4.34 21.49
CA VAL A 453 -5.59 -3.08 20.73
C VAL A 453 -4.28 -2.30 20.84
N GLU A 454 -3.79 -2.09 22.07
CA GLU A 454 -2.55 -1.35 22.32
C GLU A 454 -1.35 -2.04 21.67
N ALA A 455 -1.24 -3.37 21.81
CA ALA A 455 -0.19 -4.15 21.17
C ALA A 455 -0.27 -4.09 19.63
N SER A 456 -1.48 -4.17 19.07
CA SER A 456 -1.70 -4.08 17.62
C SER A 456 -1.32 -2.71 17.07
N ASN A 457 -1.64 -1.63 17.80
CA ASN A 457 -1.25 -0.26 17.45
C ASN A 457 0.27 -0.04 17.57
N ILE A 458 0.92 -0.62 18.59
CA ILE A 458 2.37 -0.53 18.78
C ILE A 458 3.12 -1.26 17.65
N LEU A 459 2.60 -2.41 17.22
CA LEU A 459 3.25 -3.28 16.24
C LEU A 459 2.74 -3.08 14.80
N PHE A 460 1.75 -2.21 14.59
CA PHE A 460 1.09 -1.96 13.30
C PHE A 460 0.58 -3.25 12.65
N LEU A 461 -0.15 -4.06 13.42
CA LEU A 461 -0.63 -5.36 12.97
C LEU A 461 -1.87 -5.25 12.07
N ASP A 462 -1.98 -6.15 11.11
CA ASP A 462 -3.15 -6.28 10.23
C ASP A 462 -4.23 -7.10 10.94
N VAL A 463 -5.19 -6.41 11.55
CA VAL A 463 -6.35 -7.04 12.19
C VAL A 463 -7.32 -7.47 11.09
N TRP A 464 -7.63 -8.77 11.05
CA TRP A 464 -8.50 -9.34 10.02
C TRP A 464 -9.97 -9.30 10.42
N GLY A 465 -10.27 -9.52 11.70
CA GLY A 465 -11.63 -9.46 12.19
C GLY A 465 -11.69 -9.57 13.70
N SER A 466 -12.76 -9.03 14.27
CA SER A 466 -13.13 -9.19 15.66
C SER A 466 -14.55 -9.73 15.77
N HIS A 467 -14.75 -10.51 16.83
CA HIS A 467 -16.04 -10.98 17.31
C HIS A 467 -16.04 -10.83 18.84
N ASP A 468 -17.16 -11.15 19.48
CA ASP A 468 -17.35 -10.98 20.92
C ASP A 468 -16.31 -11.79 21.72
N ASP A 469 -16.00 -13.01 21.25
CA ASP A 469 -15.13 -13.96 21.96
C ASP A 469 -13.74 -14.13 21.33
N TRP A 470 -13.47 -13.53 20.17
CA TRP A 470 -12.21 -13.74 19.46
C TRP A 470 -11.76 -12.58 18.57
N VAL A 471 -10.45 -12.52 18.33
CA VAL A 471 -9.82 -11.56 17.41
C VAL A 471 -8.81 -12.28 16.51
N ASP A 472 -8.88 -12.04 15.22
CA ASP A 472 -7.98 -12.59 14.21
C ASP A 472 -6.95 -11.54 13.79
N ILE A 473 -5.67 -11.89 13.87
CA ILE A 473 -4.56 -11.00 13.54
C ILE A 473 -3.61 -11.70 12.58
N ARG A 474 -3.31 -11.04 11.46
CA ARG A 474 -2.22 -11.45 10.57
C ARG A 474 -0.92 -10.80 11.02
N LEU A 475 0.12 -11.61 11.09
CA LEU A 475 1.47 -11.16 11.39
C LEU A 475 2.51 -12.15 10.87
N SER A 476 3.74 -11.66 10.67
CA SER A 476 4.88 -12.54 10.42
C SER A 476 5.18 -13.39 11.67
N ARG A 477 5.54 -14.67 11.48
CA ARG A 477 5.93 -15.62 12.55
C ARG A 477 6.98 -15.04 13.50
N ASP A 478 7.85 -14.25 12.93
CA ASP A 478 8.95 -13.55 13.55
C ASP A 478 8.51 -12.44 14.52
N VAL A 479 7.29 -11.92 14.36
CA VAL A 479 6.69 -10.87 15.21
C VAL A 479 5.95 -11.48 16.40
N ILE A 480 5.55 -12.76 16.34
CA ILE A 480 4.77 -13.45 17.39
C ILE A 480 5.39 -13.26 18.78
N PRO A 481 6.71 -13.48 19.02
CA PRO A 481 7.27 -13.31 20.36
C PRO A 481 7.16 -11.86 20.87
N SER A 482 7.22 -10.87 19.99
CA SER A 482 7.06 -9.45 20.34
C SER A 482 5.61 -9.16 20.72
N LEU A 483 4.64 -9.68 19.97
CA LEU A 483 3.22 -9.55 20.29
C LEU A 483 2.92 -10.20 21.65
N LEU A 484 3.32 -11.46 21.85
CA LEU A 484 3.08 -12.17 23.11
C LEU A 484 3.75 -11.47 24.30
N GLY A 485 4.92 -10.85 24.10
CA GLY A 485 5.61 -10.07 25.14
C GLY A 485 4.90 -8.79 25.57
N LEU A 486 4.04 -8.22 24.71
CA LEU A 486 3.20 -7.06 25.04
C LEU A 486 1.87 -7.46 25.69
N LEU A 487 1.45 -8.71 25.53
CA LEU A 487 0.16 -9.20 26.00
C LEU A 487 0.21 -9.74 27.43
N PRO A 488 -0.90 -9.63 28.20
CA PRO A 488 -1.01 -10.23 29.52
C PRO A 488 -0.85 -11.76 29.47
N PRO A 489 -0.41 -12.41 30.57
CA PRO A 489 -0.20 -13.86 30.61
C PRO A 489 -1.42 -14.70 30.16
N SER A 490 -2.63 -14.18 30.35
CA SER A 490 -3.86 -14.84 29.91
C SER A 490 -3.94 -14.97 28.37
N LEU A 491 -3.53 -13.95 27.61
CA LEU A 491 -3.53 -13.97 26.15
C LEU A 491 -2.28 -14.62 25.54
N GLN A 492 -1.20 -14.75 26.31
CA GLN A 492 0.03 -15.38 25.82
C GLN A 492 -0.18 -16.84 25.39
N THR A 493 -1.14 -17.53 26.00
CA THR A 493 -1.47 -18.94 25.70
C THR A 493 -2.85 -19.10 25.06
N SER A 494 -3.68 -18.06 25.06
CA SER A 494 -5.04 -18.05 24.51
C SER A 494 -5.05 -17.69 23.02
N HIS A 495 -4.23 -18.38 22.21
CA HIS A 495 -4.21 -18.19 20.76
C HIS A 495 -3.99 -19.47 19.98
N VAL A 496 -4.59 -19.55 18.78
CA VAL A 496 -4.46 -20.68 17.86
C VAL A 496 -4.13 -20.19 16.44
N PRO A 497 -3.24 -20.88 15.70
CA PRO A 497 -2.99 -20.54 14.30
C PRO A 497 -4.15 -21.01 13.42
N LEU A 498 -4.89 -20.07 12.84
CA LEU A 498 -5.93 -20.34 11.86
C LEU A 498 -5.31 -20.70 10.51
N ILE A 499 -4.38 -19.87 10.04
CA ILE A 499 -3.71 -20.04 8.75
C ILE A 499 -2.20 -20.13 8.98
N ARG A 500 -1.61 -21.27 8.65
CA ARG A 500 -0.17 -21.55 8.83
C ARG A 500 0.67 -21.21 7.60
N ASP A 501 0.16 -21.46 6.40
CA ASP A 501 0.84 -21.19 5.14
C ASP A 501 -0.01 -20.23 4.30
N LEU A 502 0.09 -18.95 4.64
CA LEU A 502 -0.72 -17.91 4.02
C LEU A 502 -0.39 -17.76 2.52
N ALA A 503 0.88 -17.90 2.16
CA ALA A 503 1.33 -17.80 0.76
C ALA A 503 0.67 -18.85 -0.13
N GLN A 504 0.54 -20.09 0.35
CA GLN A 504 -0.10 -21.16 -0.40
C GLN A 504 -1.61 -20.93 -0.56
N ILE A 505 -2.32 -20.55 0.51
CA ILE A 505 -3.76 -20.28 0.43
C ILE A 505 -4.05 -19.10 -0.50
N ILE A 506 -3.22 -18.04 -0.45
CA ILE A 506 -3.32 -16.91 -1.40
C ILE A 506 -3.15 -17.40 -2.84
N TYR A 507 -2.13 -18.22 -3.10
CA TYR A 507 -1.90 -18.78 -4.43
C TYR A 507 -3.08 -19.59 -4.94
N GLU A 508 -3.70 -20.39 -4.07
CA GLU A 508 -4.87 -21.22 -4.39
C GLU A 508 -6.15 -20.39 -4.58
N SER A 509 -6.23 -19.20 -3.98
CA SER A 509 -7.37 -18.29 -4.12
C SER A 509 -7.44 -17.59 -5.49
N TYR A 510 -6.34 -17.54 -6.23
CA TYR A 510 -6.33 -16.90 -7.54
C TYR A 510 -7.04 -17.77 -8.59
N PRO A 511 -7.78 -17.15 -9.53
CA PRO A 511 -8.44 -17.87 -10.61
C PRO A 511 -7.42 -18.68 -11.42
N LYS A 512 -7.65 -19.99 -11.58
CA LYS A 512 -6.76 -20.85 -12.36
C LYS A 512 -7.01 -20.61 -13.85
N ALA A 513 -5.97 -20.31 -14.62
CA ALA A 513 -6.06 -20.34 -16.06
C ALA A 513 -6.46 -21.76 -16.50
N ASN A 514 -7.61 -21.90 -17.15
CA ASN A 514 -8.09 -23.19 -17.64
C ASN A 514 -6.99 -23.88 -18.48
N PRO A 515 -6.61 -25.14 -18.18
CA PRO A 515 -5.63 -25.89 -18.98
C PRO A 515 -6.08 -26.20 -20.41
N SER A 516 -7.31 -25.83 -20.80
CA SER A 516 -7.90 -26.12 -22.11
C SER A 516 -7.76 -24.99 -23.13
N SER A 517 -6.81 -24.07 -22.95
CA SER A 517 -6.47 -23.07 -23.97
C SER A 517 -4.97 -23.10 -24.29
N PRO A 518 -4.53 -23.90 -25.27
CA PRO A 518 -3.20 -23.69 -25.84
C PRO A 518 -3.32 -22.45 -26.74
N LEU A 519 -2.58 -21.39 -26.43
CA LEU A 519 -2.03 -20.43 -27.42
C LEU A 519 -1.19 -19.37 -26.70
N GLN A 520 0.08 -19.71 -26.46
CA GLN A 520 1.16 -18.78 -26.80
C GLN A 520 1.22 -18.73 -28.33
N GLN A 521 0.96 -17.57 -28.93
CA GLN A 521 1.63 -17.03 -30.13
C GLN A 521 0.89 -15.79 -30.65
N GLY A 522 1.60 -14.64 -30.66
CA GLY A 522 1.60 -13.58 -31.69
C GLY A 522 0.29 -12.90 -32.18
N PRO A 523 0.36 -11.61 -32.58
CA PRO A 523 -0.82 -10.84 -32.98
C PRO A 523 -1.20 -11.14 -34.44
N THR A 524 -2.24 -11.95 -34.67
CA THR A 524 -2.94 -11.96 -35.96
C THR A 524 -4.45 -12.12 -35.81
N THR A 525 -5.14 -11.17 -36.44
CA THR A 525 -6.58 -11.17 -36.77
C THR A 525 -7.17 -12.55 -37.10
N ARG A 526 -8.38 -12.85 -36.59
CA ARG A 526 -9.48 -13.63 -37.24
C ARG A 526 -10.64 -13.86 -36.25
N ARG A 527 -11.81 -13.25 -36.49
CA ARG A 527 -13.04 -13.85 -37.06
C ARG A 527 -13.49 -15.15 -36.36
N PHE A 528 -14.51 -15.00 -35.51
CA PHE A 528 -15.29 -16.10 -34.94
C PHE A 528 -16.23 -16.70 -36.00
N SER A 529 -16.26 -18.02 -36.11
CA SER A 529 -17.38 -18.77 -36.68
C SER A 529 -17.60 -20.00 -35.80
N PRO A 530 -18.84 -20.30 -35.35
CA PRO A 530 -19.08 -21.41 -34.45
C PRO A 530 -19.31 -22.69 -35.26
N SER A 531 -18.57 -23.75 -34.94
CA SER A 531 -18.97 -25.11 -35.34
C SER A 531 -19.44 -25.86 -34.10
N ALA A 532 -20.70 -26.26 -34.13
CA ALA A 532 -21.33 -27.11 -33.13
C ALA A 532 -20.71 -28.51 -33.18
N SER A 533 -20.32 -29.05 -32.01
CA SER A 533 -20.17 -30.49 -31.83
C SER A 533 -21.09 -30.94 -30.71
N THR A 534 -22.01 -31.82 -31.09
CA THR A 534 -23.03 -32.45 -30.27
C THR A 534 -22.41 -33.57 -29.45
N SER A 535 -22.42 -33.45 -28.12
CA SER A 535 -22.32 -34.62 -27.24
C SER A 535 -23.42 -34.55 -26.19
N LYS A 536 -24.20 -35.64 -26.14
CA LYS A 536 -25.38 -35.81 -25.29
C LYS A 536 -24.95 -36.10 -23.86
N SER A 537 -25.18 -35.17 -22.94
CA SER A 537 -25.22 -35.42 -21.49
C SER A 537 -26.50 -34.83 -20.89
N LYS A 538 -27.10 -35.55 -19.94
CA LYS A 538 -28.34 -35.22 -19.21
C LYS A 538 -28.39 -33.74 -18.73
N PRO A 539 -29.58 -33.14 -18.53
CA PRO A 539 -29.72 -31.71 -18.25
C PRO A 539 -29.20 -31.37 -16.86
N HIS A 540 -27.89 -31.14 -16.74
CA HIS A 540 -27.31 -30.50 -15.58
C HIS A 540 -27.68 -29.02 -15.66
N GLU A 541 -28.30 -28.49 -14.61
CA GLU A 541 -28.48 -27.06 -14.33
C GLU A 541 -27.29 -26.28 -14.92
N THR A 542 -27.51 -25.44 -15.93
CA THR A 542 -26.45 -24.72 -16.64
C THR A 542 -25.72 -23.79 -15.67
N LYS A 543 -24.64 -24.28 -15.04
CA LYS A 543 -23.81 -23.51 -14.11
C LYS A 543 -23.25 -22.28 -14.82
N ASN A 544 -23.69 -21.09 -14.42
CA ASN A 544 -23.22 -19.83 -14.98
C ASN A 544 -21.70 -19.71 -14.76
N ILE A 545 -20.95 -19.62 -15.87
CA ILE A 545 -19.47 -19.62 -15.89
C ILE A 545 -18.90 -18.45 -15.08
N PHE A 546 -19.59 -17.31 -15.03
CA PHE A 546 -19.15 -16.12 -14.29
C PHE A 546 -19.02 -16.37 -12.78
N PHE A 547 -19.88 -17.19 -12.19
CA PHE A 547 -19.88 -17.46 -10.75
C PHE A 547 -19.07 -18.71 -10.34
N GLN A 548 -18.29 -19.28 -11.26
CA GLN A 548 -17.42 -20.44 -10.96
C GLN A 548 -16.11 -20.03 -10.29
N ASP A 549 -15.68 -18.78 -10.44
CA ASP A 549 -14.44 -18.25 -9.86
C ASP A 549 -14.57 -16.74 -9.59
N TYR A 550 -13.63 -16.18 -8.82
CA TYR A 550 -13.55 -14.73 -8.59
C TYR A 550 -13.16 -14.00 -9.87
N GLN A 551 -13.86 -12.90 -10.16
CA GLN A 551 -13.73 -12.21 -11.45
C GLN A 551 -12.91 -10.93 -11.33
N PRO A 552 -11.78 -10.78 -12.04
CA PRO A 552 -11.04 -9.51 -12.04
C PRO A 552 -11.88 -8.40 -12.66
N LEU A 553 -11.53 -7.14 -12.36
CA LEU A 553 -12.22 -5.96 -12.89
C LEU A 553 -12.32 -5.97 -14.43
N SER A 554 -11.32 -6.53 -15.12
CA SER A 554 -11.28 -6.69 -16.57
C SER A 554 -12.35 -7.62 -17.14
N VAL A 555 -12.94 -8.50 -16.32
CA VAL A 555 -14.05 -9.39 -16.70
C VAL A 555 -15.39 -8.86 -16.19
N LEU A 556 -15.40 -8.30 -14.97
CA LEU A 556 -16.59 -7.77 -14.32
C LEU A 556 -17.29 -6.68 -15.16
N LEU A 557 -16.55 -5.68 -15.65
CA LEU A 557 -17.15 -4.57 -16.39
C LEU A 557 -17.74 -5.00 -17.76
N PRO A 558 -17.04 -5.80 -18.60
CA PRO A 558 -17.66 -6.37 -19.79
C PRO A 558 -18.90 -7.23 -19.50
N TRP A 559 -18.90 -7.98 -18.39
CA TRP A 559 -20.06 -8.76 -17.97
C TRP A 559 -21.26 -7.89 -17.61
N MET A 560 -21.06 -6.78 -16.89
CA MET A 560 -22.13 -5.80 -16.62
C MET A 560 -22.70 -5.20 -17.92
N ARG A 561 -21.84 -4.84 -18.88
CA ARG A 561 -22.25 -4.34 -20.20
C ARG A 561 -23.06 -5.37 -20.98
N LEU A 562 -22.67 -6.65 -20.90
CA LEU A 562 -23.39 -7.75 -21.52
C LEU A 562 -24.80 -7.89 -20.93
N LEU A 563 -24.94 -7.84 -19.60
CA LEU A 563 -26.26 -7.91 -18.96
C LEU A 563 -27.17 -6.76 -19.42
N VAL A 564 -26.65 -5.55 -19.49
CA VAL A 564 -27.41 -4.38 -19.96
C VAL A 564 -27.84 -4.56 -21.42
N SER A 565 -26.98 -5.11 -22.27
CA SER A 565 -27.33 -5.39 -23.67
C SER A 565 -28.39 -6.50 -23.82
N MET A 566 -28.42 -7.47 -22.90
CA MET A 566 -29.38 -8.58 -22.94
C MET A 566 -30.73 -8.22 -22.32
N PHE A 567 -30.73 -7.32 -21.34
CA PHE A 567 -31.89 -6.98 -20.50
C PHE A 567 -32.15 -5.47 -20.47
N SER A 568 -32.04 -4.82 -21.64
CA SER A 568 -32.12 -3.36 -21.77
C SER A 568 -33.46 -2.74 -21.41
N SER A 569 -34.52 -3.54 -21.22
CA SER A 569 -35.85 -3.05 -20.84
C SER A 569 -35.93 -2.56 -19.39
N HIS A 570 -35.06 -3.07 -18.51
CA HIS A 570 -35.12 -2.79 -17.08
C HIS A 570 -33.73 -2.73 -16.44
N THR A 571 -32.65 -2.69 -17.22
CA THR A 571 -31.26 -2.62 -16.74
C THR A 571 -30.51 -1.52 -17.44
N THR A 572 -29.80 -0.69 -16.68
CA THR A 572 -28.91 0.36 -17.20
C THR A 572 -27.57 0.33 -16.48
N LEU A 573 -26.49 0.63 -17.21
CA LEU A 573 -25.17 0.80 -16.63
C LEU A 573 -24.96 2.28 -16.35
N ILE A 574 -24.66 2.62 -15.10
CA ILE A 574 -24.35 3.98 -14.65
C ILE A 574 -22.96 4.01 -14.02
N SER A 575 -22.39 5.22 -13.92
CA SER A 575 -21.21 5.48 -13.09
C SER A 575 -21.64 6.30 -11.88
N VAL A 576 -21.27 5.87 -10.68
CA VAL A 576 -21.61 6.58 -9.43
C VAL A 576 -20.47 7.47 -8.93
N GLY A 577 -19.39 7.58 -9.71
CA GLY A 577 -18.23 8.37 -9.36
C GLY A 577 -16.98 7.95 -10.13
N THR A 578 -15.86 8.61 -9.81
CA THR A 578 -14.53 8.25 -10.31
C THR A 578 -13.59 7.95 -9.16
N THR A 579 -12.60 7.10 -9.39
CA THR A 579 -11.60 6.71 -8.40
C THR A 579 -10.37 7.62 -8.41
N ALA A 580 -9.49 7.48 -7.42
CA ALA A 580 -8.25 8.26 -7.35
C ALA A 580 -7.29 8.01 -8.54
N GLU A 581 -7.29 6.82 -9.14
CA GLU A 581 -6.54 6.51 -10.37
C GLU A 581 -7.35 6.80 -11.66
N GLY A 582 -8.55 7.39 -11.55
CA GLY A 582 -9.35 7.85 -12.67
C GLY A 582 -10.20 6.78 -13.37
N ARG A 583 -10.54 5.68 -12.67
CA ARG A 583 -11.50 4.69 -13.16
C ARG A 583 -12.92 5.09 -12.79
N ASP A 584 -13.89 4.74 -13.62
CA ASP A 584 -15.30 4.83 -13.22
C ASP A 584 -15.61 3.84 -12.09
N ILE A 585 -16.54 4.22 -11.21
CA ILE A 585 -17.15 3.32 -10.23
C ILE A 585 -18.45 2.78 -10.85
N PRO A 586 -18.45 1.57 -11.45
CA PRO A 586 -19.59 1.10 -12.25
C PRO A 586 -20.71 0.57 -11.35
N ALA A 587 -21.95 0.85 -11.74
CA ALA A 587 -23.14 0.29 -11.09
C ALA A 587 -24.22 -0.10 -12.10
N LEU A 588 -25.02 -1.12 -11.75
CA LEU A 588 -26.21 -1.51 -12.50
C LEU A 588 -27.44 -0.94 -11.81
N ARG A 589 -28.17 -0.05 -12.50
CA ARG A 589 -29.50 0.39 -12.07
C ARG A 589 -30.55 -0.50 -12.73
N VAL A 590 -31.35 -1.18 -11.92
CA VAL A 590 -32.34 -2.18 -12.33
C VAL A 590 -33.71 -1.77 -11.81
N GLY A 591 -34.68 -1.61 -12.71
CA GLY A 591 -36.02 -1.15 -12.36
C GLY A 591 -36.89 -0.95 -13.60
N VAL A 592 -38.20 -0.93 -13.40
CA VAL A 592 -39.17 -0.75 -14.49
C VAL A 592 -39.79 0.63 -14.39
N HIS A 593 -39.78 1.37 -15.50
CA HIS A 593 -40.38 2.70 -15.58
C HIS A 593 -41.65 2.66 -16.43
N PRO A 594 -42.82 3.07 -15.89
CA PRO A 594 -44.03 3.23 -16.70
C PRO A 594 -43.80 4.25 -17.81
N THR A 595 -44.07 3.89 -19.06
CA THR A 595 -43.89 4.76 -20.24
C THR A 595 -45.00 5.78 -20.44
N ASN A 596 -46.00 5.83 -19.54
CA ASN A 596 -47.15 6.71 -19.67
C ASN A 596 -46.83 8.09 -19.06
N ASN A 597 -46.54 9.06 -19.93
CA ASN A 597 -46.21 10.46 -19.63
C ASN A 597 -47.36 11.29 -18.98
N ALA A 598 -48.35 10.65 -18.35
CA ALA A 598 -49.61 11.30 -17.98
C ALA A 598 -49.65 11.89 -16.56
N GLN A 599 -48.66 11.64 -15.70
CA GLN A 599 -48.57 12.19 -14.33
C GLN A 599 -47.11 12.46 -13.97
N GLN A 600 -46.86 13.47 -13.12
CA GLN A 600 -45.56 13.63 -12.45
C GLN A 600 -45.25 12.31 -11.75
N ALA A 601 -44.19 11.63 -12.20
CA ALA A 601 -43.83 10.34 -11.64
C ALA A 601 -43.59 10.51 -10.12
N PRO A 602 -44.23 9.68 -9.27
CA PRO A 602 -43.99 9.72 -7.84
C PRO A 602 -42.50 9.51 -7.54
N ARG A 603 -42.04 10.03 -6.40
CA ARG A 603 -40.64 9.93 -5.98
C ARG A 603 -40.18 8.47 -6.02
N ARG A 604 -39.11 8.18 -6.75
CA ARG A 604 -38.71 6.80 -7.02
C ARG A 604 -37.98 6.22 -5.82
N ARG A 605 -38.62 5.25 -5.15
CA ARG A 605 -38.02 4.50 -4.04
C ARG A 605 -36.89 3.62 -4.56
N THR A 606 -35.69 3.82 -4.04
CA THR A 606 -34.45 3.18 -4.52
C THR A 606 -33.74 2.46 -3.38
N ILE A 607 -33.24 1.27 -3.67
CA ILE A 607 -32.45 0.44 -2.76
C ILE A 607 -31.03 0.34 -3.34
N VAL A 608 -30.04 0.69 -2.54
CA VAL A 608 -28.62 0.62 -2.93
C VAL A 608 -27.99 -0.60 -2.26
N ILE A 609 -27.34 -1.45 -3.05
CA ILE A 609 -26.59 -2.60 -2.54
C ILE A 609 -25.16 -2.47 -3.06
N SER A 610 -24.22 -2.19 -2.16
CA SER A 610 -22.81 -2.04 -2.48
C SER A 610 -21.97 -3.18 -1.93
N GLY A 611 -20.76 -3.33 -2.47
CA GLY A 611 -19.73 -4.18 -1.90
C GLY A 611 -18.35 -3.70 -2.30
N GLY A 612 -17.32 -4.41 -1.84
CA GLY A 612 -15.94 -4.14 -2.20
C GLY A 612 -15.45 -2.76 -1.80
N ALA A 613 -15.90 -2.22 -0.66
CA ALA A 613 -15.30 -1.05 -0.03
C ALA A 613 -13.85 -1.36 0.40
N HIS A 614 -13.68 -2.51 1.05
CA HIS A 614 -12.37 -3.11 1.23
C HIS A 614 -12.03 -4.03 0.07
N ALA A 615 -10.90 -3.77 -0.59
CA ALA A 615 -10.54 -4.46 -1.83
C ALA A 615 -10.30 -5.98 -1.67
N ARG A 616 -9.76 -6.42 -0.53
CA ARG A 616 -9.47 -7.84 -0.23
C ARG A 616 -10.70 -8.72 -0.04
N GLU A 617 -11.87 -8.13 0.14
CA GLU A 617 -13.12 -8.81 0.49
C GLU A 617 -13.87 -9.32 -0.77
N TRP A 618 -13.22 -10.15 -1.59
CA TRP A 618 -13.71 -10.55 -2.92
C TRP A 618 -15.11 -11.19 -2.95
N ILE A 619 -15.52 -11.83 -1.87
CA ILE A 619 -16.86 -12.43 -1.76
C ILE A 619 -17.97 -11.38 -1.80
N SER A 620 -17.73 -10.17 -1.31
CA SER A 620 -18.70 -9.06 -1.39
C SER A 620 -19.01 -8.70 -2.85
N VAL A 621 -17.97 -8.46 -3.66
CA VAL A 621 -18.08 -8.11 -5.09
C VAL A 621 -18.84 -9.19 -5.87
N SER A 622 -18.51 -10.44 -5.60
CA SER A 622 -19.15 -11.60 -6.26
C SER A 622 -20.61 -11.75 -5.83
N THR A 623 -20.92 -11.48 -4.57
CA THR A 623 -22.27 -11.58 -4.00
C THR A 623 -23.18 -10.47 -4.55
N VAL A 624 -22.71 -9.21 -4.61
CA VAL A 624 -23.46 -8.12 -5.26
C VAL A 624 -23.76 -8.46 -6.72
N SER A 625 -22.76 -8.98 -7.44
CA SER A 625 -22.93 -9.41 -8.84
C SER A 625 -23.95 -10.55 -8.96
N TYR A 626 -23.95 -11.50 -8.02
CA TYR A 626 -24.92 -12.59 -8.01
C TYR A 626 -26.36 -12.10 -7.78
N ILE A 627 -26.55 -11.16 -6.84
CA ILE A 627 -27.86 -10.57 -6.57
C ILE A 627 -28.34 -9.79 -7.80
N ALA A 628 -27.49 -8.95 -8.39
CA ALA A 628 -27.81 -8.20 -9.60
C ALA A 628 -28.26 -9.14 -10.74
N TYR A 629 -27.49 -10.18 -11.01
CA TYR A 629 -27.84 -11.20 -12.01
C TYR A 629 -29.19 -11.87 -11.72
N SER A 630 -29.44 -12.22 -10.46
CA SER A 630 -30.67 -12.91 -10.04
C SER A 630 -31.90 -12.02 -10.17
N PHE A 631 -31.80 -10.73 -9.82
CA PHE A 631 -32.89 -9.76 -10.00
C PHE A 631 -33.17 -9.49 -11.48
N ILE A 632 -32.13 -9.25 -12.28
CA ILE A 632 -32.26 -8.99 -13.72
C ILE A 632 -32.88 -10.18 -14.44
N THR A 633 -32.34 -11.39 -14.23
CA THR A 633 -32.84 -12.59 -14.94
C THR A 633 -34.14 -13.14 -14.38
N GLY A 634 -34.51 -12.75 -13.17
CA GLY A 634 -35.76 -13.12 -12.49
C GLY A 634 -36.96 -12.26 -12.89
N TYR A 635 -36.75 -11.08 -13.47
CA TYR A 635 -37.82 -10.21 -13.96
C TYR A 635 -38.67 -10.92 -15.03
N GLY A 636 -39.99 -10.90 -14.86
CA GLY A 636 -40.95 -11.60 -15.73
C GLY A 636 -41.01 -13.12 -15.54
N LYS A 637 -40.16 -13.70 -14.68
CA LYS A 637 -40.18 -15.15 -14.34
C LYS A 637 -40.66 -15.40 -12.92
N SER A 638 -40.10 -14.68 -11.95
CA SER A 638 -40.55 -14.73 -10.55
C SER A 638 -41.53 -13.59 -10.29
N LYS A 639 -42.73 -13.93 -9.80
CA LYS A 639 -43.75 -12.95 -9.41
C LYS A 639 -43.22 -12.01 -8.33
N SER A 640 -42.54 -12.57 -7.33
CA SER A 640 -41.89 -11.82 -6.24
C SER A 640 -40.92 -10.76 -6.78
N ILE A 641 -39.96 -11.15 -7.65
CA ILE A 641 -38.97 -10.21 -8.22
C ILE A 641 -39.62 -9.17 -9.13
N THR A 642 -40.60 -9.58 -9.93
CA THR A 642 -41.32 -8.68 -10.84
C THR A 642 -42.00 -7.56 -10.06
N LYS A 643 -42.75 -7.90 -8.99
CA LYS A 643 -43.39 -6.92 -8.11
C LYS A 643 -42.38 -6.00 -7.42
N LEU A 644 -41.22 -6.53 -6.99
CA LEU A 644 -40.17 -5.71 -6.39
C LEU A 644 -39.57 -4.70 -7.38
N LEU A 645 -39.27 -5.10 -8.62
CA LEU A 645 -38.70 -4.22 -9.64
C LEU A 645 -39.69 -3.18 -10.19
N GLU A 646 -40.98 -3.48 -10.12
CA GLU A 646 -42.05 -2.49 -10.37
C GLU A 646 -42.10 -1.44 -9.26
N GLN A 647 -41.93 -1.84 -8.01
CA GLN A 647 -42.05 -0.94 -6.86
C GLN A 647 -40.77 -0.17 -6.48
N PHE A 648 -39.59 -0.74 -6.75
CA PHE A 648 -38.29 -0.15 -6.39
C PHE A 648 -37.31 -0.16 -7.56
N ASP A 649 -36.45 0.86 -7.61
CA ASP A 649 -35.19 0.77 -8.34
C ASP A 649 -34.13 0.14 -7.44
N TYR A 650 -33.32 -0.75 -8.00
CA TYR A 650 -32.15 -1.30 -7.32
C TYR A 650 -30.89 -0.77 -7.99
N VAL A 651 -29.97 -0.22 -7.21
CA VAL A 651 -28.64 0.17 -7.67
C VAL A 651 -27.63 -0.80 -7.08
N PHE A 652 -27.08 -1.67 -7.93
CA PHE A 652 -26.06 -2.63 -7.54
C PHE A 652 -24.68 -2.06 -7.87
N ILE A 653 -23.84 -1.86 -6.86
CA ILE A 653 -22.46 -1.37 -7.01
C ILE A 653 -21.51 -2.51 -6.62
N PRO A 654 -21.03 -3.32 -7.59
CA PRO A 654 -20.21 -4.49 -7.26
C PRO A 654 -18.94 -4.15 -6.49
N THR A 655 -18.28 -3.04 -6.83
CA THR A 655 -17.11 -2.55 -6.08
C THR A 655 -17.11 -1.03 -6.05
N VAL A 656 -17.12 -0.46 -4.84
CA VAL A 656 -16.91 0.98 -4.63
C VAL A 656 -15.42 1.36 -4.68
N ASN A 657 -14.52 0.39 -4.59
CA ASN A 657 -13.06 0.54 -4.68
C ASN A 657 -12.44 -0.18 -5.90
N PRO A 658 -12.76 0.21 -7.16
CA PRO A 658 -12.19 -0.42 -8.36
C PRO A 658 -10.65 -0.47 -8.38
N ASP A 659 -9.98 0.57 -7.88
CA ASP A 659 -8.51 0.66 -7.89
C ASP A 659 -7.87 -0.34 -6.94
N GLY A 660 -8.33 -0.37 -5.68
CA GLY A 660 -7.90 -1.35 -4.71
C GLY A 660 -8.24 -2.76 -5.18
N TYR A 661 -9.45 -2.98 -5.71
CA TYR A 661 -9.85 -4.29 -6.23
C TYR A 661 -8.91 -4.76 -7.34
N ALA A 662 -8.60 -3.94 -8.33
CA ALA A 662 -7.62 -4.28 -9.38
C ALA A 662 -6.21 -4.53 -8.82
N TYR A 663 -5.81 -3.82 -7.77
CA TYR A 663 -4.53 -4.01 -7.09
C TYR A 663 -4.42 -5.40 -6.43
N THR A 664 -5.53 -5.94 -5.92
CA THR A 664 -5.54 -7.29 -5.31
C THR A 664 -5.30 -8.44 -6.29
N PHE A 665 -5.64 -8.25 -7.56
CA PHE A 665 -5.39 -9.24 -8.61
C PHE A 665 -3.97 -9.15 -9.19
N SER A 666 -3.35 -7.98 -9.14
CA SER A 666 -2.08 -7.70 -9.82
C SER A 666 -0.87 -7.68 -8.89
N THR A 667 -1.03 -7.20 -7.65
CA THR A 667 0.10 -6.87 -6.78
C THR A 667 -0.03 -7.43 -5.36
N ASP A 668 -1.13 -7.13 -4.65
CA ASP A 668 -1.29 -7.53 -3.24
C ASP A 668 -2.70 -8.04 -2.93
N ARG A 669 -2.85 -9.37 -2.82
CA ARG A 669 -4.14 -10.02 -2.55
C ARG A 669 -4.85 -9.49 -1.31
N LEU A 670 -4.11 -9.05 -0.30
CA LEU A 670 -4.61 -8.67 1.02
C LEU A 670 -4.74 -7.15 1.19
N TRP A 671 -4.60 -6.38 0.11
CA TRP A 671 -4.81 -4.93 0.14
C TRP A 671 -6.25 -4.58 0.52
N ARG A 672 -6.42 -3.68 1.49
CA ARG A 672 -7.74 -3.24 2.00
C ARG A 672 -8.19 -1.90 1.39
N LYS A 673 -7.34 -0.88 1.50
CA LYS A 673 -7.66 0.55 1.28
C LYS A 673 -7.90 0.93 -0.19
N ASN A 674 -8.24 2.20 -0.46
CA ASN A 674 -8.16 2.74 -1.83
C ASN A 674 -6.69 2.90 -2.29
N ARG A 675 -6.45 3.53 -3.45
CA ARG A 675 -5.10 3.75 -4.02
C ARG A 675 -4.68 5.22 -4.06
N GLN A 676 -5.39 6.09 -3.36
CA GLN A 676 -5.07 7.51 -3.28
C GLN A 676 -3.71 7.75 -2.61
N GLN A 677 -2.93 8.69 -3.15
CA GLN A 677 -1.66 9.06 -2.54
C GLN A 677 -1.90 9.85 -1.26
N THR A 678 -1.30 9.42 -0.15
CA THR A 678 -1.32 10.13 1.14
C THR A 678 -0.10 11.06 1.28
N SER A 679 -0.03 11.78 2.41
CA SER A 679 1.14 12.58 2.81
C SER A 679 2.46 11.77 2.84
N LEU A 680 2.37 10.44 2.99
CA LEU A 680 3.50 9.52 2.88
C LEU A 680 3.47 8.78 1.54
N SER A 681 4.45 9.12 0.66
CA SER A 681 4.55 8.52 -0.68
C SER A 681 4.51 6.98 -0.72
N PHE A 682 5.06 6.32 0.30
CA PHE A 682 5.14 4.85 0.38
C PHE A 682 3.95 4.18 1.11
N CYS A 683 3.00 4.96 1.64
CA CYS A 683 1.79 4.44 2.27
C CYS A 683 0.55 5.01 1.56
N PRO A 684 0.29 4.60 0.30
CA PRO A 684 -0.94 4.97 -0.38
C PRO A 684 -2.15 4.32 0.31
N GLY A 685 -3.31 4.91 0.09
CA GLY A 685 -4.59 4.37 0.49
C GLY A 685 -5.18 5.00 1.75
N ILE A 686 -6.45 5.34 1.64
CA ILE A 686 -7.39 5.72 2.70
C ILE A 686 -8.41 4.59 2.82
N ASP A 687 -8.80 4.26 4.05
CA ASP A 687 -9.86 3.29 4.31
C ASP A 687 -11.22 3.91 4.00
N LEU A 688 -11.96 3.32 3.06
CA LEU A 688 -13.22 3.90 2.57
C LEU A 688 -14.32 3.85 3.64
N ASP A 689 -14.31 2.86 4.53
CA ASP A 689 -15.31 2.71 5.60
C ASP A 689 -15.06 3.63 6.81
N HIS A 690 -14.05 4.52 6.71
CA HIS A 690 -13.70 5.50 7.74
C HIS A 690 -13.57 6.93 7.19
N SER A 691 -13.96 7.15 5.93
CA SER A 691 -13.70 8.40 5.20
C SER A 691 -14.94 9.29 5.00
N TRP A 692 -16.11 8.88 5.46
CA TRP A 692 -17.37 9.59 5.26
C TRP A 692 -17.55 10.74 6.24
N GLY A 693 -18.41 11.71 5.90
CA GLY A 693 -18.49 12.98 6.63
C GLY A 693 -19.30 12.99 7.93
N TYR A 694 -20.00 11.90 8.27
CA TYR A 694 -20.76 11.83 9.51
C TYR A 694 -19.90 11.29 10.64
N GLU A 695 -19.78 12.06 11.72
CA GLU A 695 -19.05 11.70 12.95
C GLU A 695 -17.64 11.16 12.67
N TRP A 696 -16.97 11.74 11.68
CA TRP A 696 -15.64 11.34 11.22
C TRP A 696 -14.58 11.51 12.32
N ASP A 697 -13.84 10.44 12.62
CA ASP A 697 -12.79 10.42 13.65
C ASP A 697 -11.42 10.07 13.06
N GLY A 698 -10.95 10.88 12.11
CA GLY A 698 -9.61 10.67 11.57
C GLY A 698 -8.48 11.08 12.51
N ASN A 699 -8.75 11.74 13.63
CA ASN A 699 -7.68 12.20 14.52
C ASN A 699 -6.92 11.04 15.19
N THR A 700 -7.58 9.89 15.37
CA THR A 700 -6.98 8.65 15.88
C THR A 700 -5.93 8.07 14.93
N THR A 701 -6.17 8.13 13.62
CA THR A 701 -5.29 7.53 12.60
C THR A 701 -4.47 8.55 11.81
N ARG A 702 -4.73 9.85 11.95
CA ARG A 702 -4.05 10.96 11.25
C ARG A 702 -2.52 10.90 11.31
N SER A 703 -1.98 10.46 12.43
CA SER A 703 -0.53 10.37 12.64
C SER A 703 0.13 9.20 11.91
N ASN A 704 -0.65 8.26 11.36
CA ASN A 704 -0.19 7.05 10.70
C ASN A 704 -0.96 6.74 9.39
N PRO A 705 -0.58 7.37 8.26
CA PRO A 705 -1.10 7.04 6.93
C PRO A 705 -0.90 5.57 6.49
N CYS A 706 0.01 4.85 7.16
CA CYS A 706 0.28 3.43 6.89
C CYS A 706 -0.68 2.48 7.60
N SER A 707 -1.56 2.98 8.49
CA SER A 707 -2.59 2.16 9.13
C SER A 707 -3.54 1.59 8.07
N GLU A 708 -4.01 0.36 8.29
CA GLU A 708 -5.10 -0.24 7.49
C GLU A 708 -6.42 0.49 7.70
N SER A 709 -6.61 1.12 8.87
CA SER A 709 -7.77 1.93 9.27
C SER A 709 -7.59 3.44 9.04
N TYR A 710 -6.60 3.86 8.23
CA TYR A 710 -6.33 5.28 8.02
C TYR A 710 -7.52 6.01 7.36
N ALA A 711 -8.15 6.93 8.10
CA ALA A 711 -9.40 7.61 7.74
C ALA A 711 -9.23 8.83 6.82
N GLY A 712 -8.00 9.17 6.44
CA GLY A 712 -7.65 10.40 5.72
C GLY A 712 -7.31 11.57 6.65
N ASP A 713 -6.99 12.72 6.07
CA ASP A 713 -6.63 13.93 6.83
C ASP A 713 -7.85 14.82 7.18
N GLN A 714 -9.00 14.55 6.56
CA GLN A 714 -10.26 15.29 6.66
C GLN A 714 -11.46 14.39 6.26
N PRO A 715 -12.70 14.72 6.63
CA PRO A 715 -13.87 14.01 6.12
C PRO A 715 -13.97 14.13 4.59
N PHE A 716 -14.39 13.06 3.91
CA PHE A 716 -14.44 12.93 2.46
C PHE A 716 -13.10 13.17 1.74
N ASP A 717 -11.98 12.87 2.42
CA ASP A 717 -10.65 12.94 1.79
C ASP A 717 -10.46 11.87 0.71
N ALA A 718 -11.05 10.69 0.91
CA ALA A 718 -11.09 9.65 -0.10
C ALA A 718 -11.98 10.09 -1.28
N VAL A 719 -11.40 10.11 -2.47
CA VAL A 719 -12.10 10.50 -3.71
C VAL A 719 -13.35 9.66 -3.91
N GLU A 720 -13.27 8.33 -3.77
CA GLU A 720 -14.41 7.42 -4.02
C GLU A 720 -15.60 7.72 -3.10
N ALA A 721 -15.36 7.89 -1.79
CA ALA A 721 -16.43 8.21 -0.83
C ALA A 721 -17.06 9.57 -1.14
N ARG A 722 -16.25 10.58 -1.49
CA ARG A 722 -16.74 11.91 -1.88
C ARG A 722 -17.61 11.86 -3.14
N GLU A 723 -17.16 11.15 -4.17
CA GLU A 723 -17.89 11.05 -5.44
C GLU A 723 -19.22 10.31 -5.25
N ILE A 724 -19.25 9.21 -4.50
CA ILE A 724 -20.48 8.46 -4.21
C ILE A 724 -21.45 9.32 -3.39
N ALA A 725 -20.96 10.04 -2.37
CA ALA A 725 -21.79 10.95 -1.59
C ALA A 725 -22.37 12.08 -2.45
N SER A 726 -21.59 12.62 -3.39
CA SER A 726 -22.07 13.63 -4.35
C SER A 726 -23.12 13.04 -5.29
N TRP A 727 -22.89 11.85 -5.85
CA TRP A 727 -23.85 11.16 -6.70
C TRP A 727 -25.18 10.92 -5.96
N ALA A 728 -25.13 10.38 -4.74
CA ALA A 728 -26.33 10.10 -3.96
C ALA A 728 -27.13 11.38 -3.63
N ARG A 729 -26.45 12.47 -3.24
CA ARG A 729 -27.10 13.79 -3.05
C ARG A 729 -27.74 14.31 -4.35
N ASN A 730 -27.08 14.11 -5.50
CA ASN A 730 -27.61 14.53 -6.80
C ASN A 730 -28.85 13.70 -7.20
N GLU A 731 -28.88 12.39 -6.93
CA GLU A 731 -30.08 11.58 -7.17
C GLU A 731 -31.29 12.08 -6.37
N VAL A 732 -31.08 12.43 -5.10
CA VAL A 732 -32.12 12.94 -4.19
C VAL A 732 -32.64 14.30 -4.63
N THR A 733 -31.74 15.20 -5.06
CA THR A 733 -32.08 16.61 -5.35
C THR A 733 -32.51 16.86 -6.80
N LEU A 734 -31.91 16.16 -7.77
CA LEU A 734 -32.11 16.41 -9.20
C LEU A 734 -32.98 15.34 -9.88
N ASN A 735 -32.92 14.09 -9.42
CA ASN A 735 -33.55 12.95 -10.11
C ASN A 735 -34.81 12.42 -9.40
N ASN A 736 -35.34 13.17 -8.42
CA ASN A 736 -36.54 12.82 -7.65
C ASN A 736 -36.48 11.39 -7.06
N VAL A 737 -35.32 11.01 -6.53
CA VAL A 737 -35.08 9.71 -5.89
C VAL A 737 -35.29 9.80 -4.38
N GLN A 738 -35.83 8.75 -3.77
CA GLN A 738 -35.84 8.50 -2.34
C GLN A 738 -35.10 7.20 -2.07
N PHE A 739 -33.97 7.26 -1.37
CA PHE A 739 -33.30 6.05 -0.92
C PHE A 739 -34.04 5.50 0.29
N VAL A 740 -34.57 4.28 0.18
CA VAL A 740 -35.34 3.64 1.27
C VAL A 740 -34.51 2.62 2.03
N ALA A 741 -33.51 2.02 1.38
CA ALA A 741 -32.55 1.14 2.03
C ALA A 741 -31.16 1.25 1.40
N PHE A 742 -30.14 1.09 2.24
CA PHE A 742 -28.73 0.99 1.89
C PHE A 742 -28.16 -0.29 2.52
N VAL A 743 -27.52 -1.13 1.72
CA VAL A 743 -26.91 -2.38 2.19
C VAL A 743 -25.47 -2.45 1.69
N ASP A 744 -24.51 -2.37 2.62
CA ASP A 744 -23.09 -2.49 2.31
C ASP A 744 -22.56 -3.89 2.66
N LEU A 745 -22.10 -4.62 1.65
CA LEU A 745 -21.63 -5.99 1.83
C LEU A 745 -20.12 -6.01 2.06
N HIS A 746 -19.73 -6.56 3.21
CA HIS A 746 -18.35 -6.78 3.63
C HIS A 746 -18.08 -8.28 3.85
N SER A 747 -16.85 -8.64 4.17
CA SER A 747 -16.50 -9.95 4.73
C SER A 747 -15.32 -9.80 5.68
N TYR A 748 -15.18 -10.57 6.74
CA TYR A 748 -15.96 -11.74 7.14
C TYR A 748 -16.48 -11.56 8.57
N SER A 749 -17.39 -12.43 9.01
CA SER A 749 -17.77 -12.71 10.41
C SER A 749 -19.22 -13.23 10.54
N GLN A 750 -20.01 -13.26 9.47
CA GLN A 750 -21.43 -13.61 9.50
C GLN A 750 -22.24 -12.73 10.46
N GLN A 751 -22.25 -11.43 10.21
CA GLN A 751 -22.95 -10.43 11.03
C GLN A 751 -23.81 -9.51 10.15
N ILE A 752 -24.96 -9.08 10.67
CA ILE A 752 -25.83 -8.04 10.10
C ILE A 752 -25.81 -6.87 11.08
N LEU A 753 -25.20 -5.78 10.65
CA LEU A 753 -24.96 -4.60 11.47
C LEU A 753 -25.88 -3.46 11.05
N TYR A 754 -26.51 -2.80 12.02
CA TYR A 754 -27.33 -1.60 11.81
C TYR A 754 -26.70 -0.39 12.54
N PRO A 755 -27.06 0.86 12.19
CA PRO A 755 -26.51 2.06 12.83
C PRO A 755 -26.74 2.08 14.36
N TYR A 756 -25.95 2.80 15.14
CA TYR A 756 -24.78 3.57 14.72
C TYR A 756 -23.48 2.77 14.84
N GLY A 757 -22.55 3.06 13.94
CA GLY A 757 -21.16 2.64 14.01
C GLY A 757 -20.37 3.51 14.98
N HIS A 758 -20.45 4.84 14.86
CA HIS A 758 -19.58 5.76 15.61
C HIS A 758 -19.73 5.70 17.14
N SER A 759 -20.92 5.36 17.66
CA SER A 759 -21.20 5.35 19.10
C SER A 759 -22.29 4.36 19.47
N CYS A 760 -22.06 3.58 20.52
CA CYS A 760 -23.10 2.75 21.14
C CYS A 760 -24.03 3.52 22.10
N ALA A 761 -23.71 4.76 22.44
CA ALA A 761 -24.54 5.59 23.30
C ALA A 761 -25.69 6.26 22.54
N HIS A 762 -25.56 6.36 21.20
CA HIS A 762 -26.58 6.92 20.34
C HIS A 762 -27.43 5.80 19.74
N LEU A 763 -28.73 5.85 19.98
CA LEU A 763 -29.68 4.88 19.43
C LEU A 763 -30.40 5.46 18.21
N PRO A 764 -30.58 4.70 17.12
CA PRO A 764 -31.42 5.10 15.99
C PRO A 764 -32.87 5.34 16.42
N ALA A 765 -33.53 6.34 15.82
CA ALA A 765 -34.92 6.65 16.13
C ALA A 765 -35.90 5.52 15.77
N ASN A 766 -35.59 4.72 14.75
CA ASN A 766 -36.39 3.59 14.27
C ASN A 766 -35.75 2.23 14.62
N LEU A 767 -35.10 2.13 15.78
CA LEU A 767 -34.37 0.93 16.24
C LEU A 767 -35.19 -0.36 16.12
N GLU A 768 -36.46 -0.36 16.56
CA GLU A 768 -37.32 -1.55 16.51
C GLU A 768 -37.49 -2.08 15.08
N ASN A 769 -37.71 -1.20 14.11
CA ASN A 769 -37.83 -1.56 12.70
C ASN A 769 -36.50 -2.10 12.13
N LEU A 770 -35.36 -1.54 12.56
CA LEU A 770 -34.04 -2.01 12.16
C LEU A 770 -33.74 -3.41 12.72
N GLU A 771 -34.10 -3.68 13.97
CA GLU A 771 -33.90 -4.98 14.60
C GLU A 771 -34.84 -6.04 14.04
N GLU A 772 -36.12 -5.70 13.80
CA GLU A 772 -37.10 -6.60 13.21
C GLU A 772 -36.67 -7.05 11.80
N LEU A 773 -36.36 -6.09 10.93
CA LEU A 773 -35.90 -6.39 9.59
C LEU A 773 -34.56 -7.15 9.65
N GLY A 774 -33.61 -6.73 10.49
CA GLY A 774 -32.34 -7.43 10.68
C GLY A 774 -32.52 -8.92 11.07
N ALA A 775 -33.42 -9.21 12.02
CA ALA A 775 -33.79 -10.57 12.40
C ALA A 775 -34.48 -11.32 11.25
N GLY A 776 -35.32 -10.63 10.46
CA GLY A 776 -35.92 -11.15 9.24
C GLY A 776 -34.88 -11.57 8.19
N LEU A 777 -33.85 -10.75 7.96
CA LEU A 777 -32.73 -11.05 7.08
C LEU A 777 -31.96 -12.28 7.57
N ALA A 778 -31.60 -12.32 8.85
CA ALA A 778 -30.91 -13.47 9.46
C ALA A 778 -31.74 -14.77 9.33
N LYS A 779 -33.05 -14.68 9.55
CA LYS A 779 -33.98 -15.80 9.37
C LYS A 779 -34.03 -16.29 7.92
N ALA A 780 -34.05 -15.37 6.95
CA ALA A 780 -34.04 -15.71 5.53
C ALA A 780 -32.74 -16.44 5.12
N ILE A 781 -31.59 -15.96 5.60
CA ILE A 781 -30.28 -16.63 5.40
C ILE A 781 -30.31 -18.03 6.01
N ARG A 782 -30.72 -18.15 7.28
CA ARG A 782 -30.77 -19.44 7.99
C ARG A 782 -31.69 -20.45 7.29
N LYS A 783 -32.82 -20.01 6.74
CA LYS A 783 -33.71 -20.87 5.96
C LYS A 783 -33.08 -21.33 4.64
N SER A 784 -32.27 -20.49 4.00
CA SER A 784 -31.65 -20.77 2.69
C SER A 784 -30.45 -21.72 2.80
N SER A 785 -29.55 -21.46 3.74
CA SER A 785 -28.23 -22.11 3.78
C SER A 785 -27.87 -22.72 5.13
N ARG A 786 -28.73 -22.58 6.14
CA ARG A 786 -28.49 -22.99 7.55
C ARG A 786 -27.38 -22.21 8.25
N GLU A 787 -26.82 -21.17 7.63
CA GLU A 787 -25.87 -20.28 8.28
C GLU A 787 -26.57 -19.39 9.30
N ASN A 788 -25.87 -19.13 10.40
CA ASN A 788 -26.32 -18.21 11.44
C ASN A 788 -25.58 -16.89 11.29
N TYR A 789 -26.35 -15.80 11.20
CA TYR A 789 -25.84 -14.43 11.18
C TYR A 789 -26.29 -13.68 12.42
N ASP A 790 -25.36 -13.02 13.10
CA ASP A 790 -25.65 -12.27 14.32
C ASP A 790 -26.16 -10.87 13.97
N VAL A 791 -27.26 -10.43 14.58
CA VAL A 791 -27.85 -9.09 14.35
C VAL A 791 -27.51 -8.20 15.54
N LYS A 792 -26.83 -7.07 15.31
CA LYS A 792 -26.43 -6.13 16.38
C LYS A 792 -26.10 -4.74 15.83
N ALA A 793 -26.07 -3.73 16.68
CA ALA A 793 -25.57 -2.40 16.32
C ALA A 793 -24.10 -2.47 15.85
N ALA A 794 -23.74 -1.67 14.86
CA ALA A 794 -22.42 -1.69 14.22
C ALA A 794 -21.28 -1.39 15.21
N CYS A 795 -21.48 -0.46 16.15
CA CYS A 795 -20.54 -0.17 17.22
C CYS A 795 -20.19 -1.41 18.08
N ARG A 796 -21.10 -2.39 18.21
CA ARG A 796 -20.88 -3.67 18.92
C ARG A 796 -20.32 -4.77 18.02
N GLY A 797 -20.36 -4.58 16.70
CA GLY A 797 -19.84 -5.54 15.71
C GLY A 797 -18.32 -5.58 15.60
N ILE A 798 -17.62 -4.64 16.24
CA ILE A 798 -16.15 -4.48 16.18
C ILE A 798 -15.50 -4.50 17.59
N VAL A 799 -16.27 -4.24 18.64
CA VAL A 799 -15.84 -4.41 20.04
C VAL A 799 -15.98 -5.89 20.41
N ALA A 800 -14.89 -6.53 20.85
CA ALA A 800 -14.99 -7.82 21.54
C ALA A 800 -15.68 -7.58 22.89
N SER A 801 -17.01 -7.68 22.92
CA SER A 801 -17.80 -7.45 24.13
C SER A 801 -17.69 -8.68 25.02
N CYS A 802 -16.97 -8.52 26.14
CA CYS A 802 -16.88 -9.58 27.12
C CYS A 802 -18.19 -9.62 27.90
N THR A 803 -18.88 -10.76 27.85
CA THR A 803 -20.15 -10.97 28.53
C THR A 803 -20.05 -10.62 30.01
N GLY A 804 -20.80 -9.60 30.45
CA GLY A 804 -20.93 -9.24 31.87
C GLY A 804 -21.98 -8.14 32.08
N ASN A 805 -23.18 -8.56 32.46
CA ASN A 805 -24.39 -7.77 32.78
C ASN A 805 -25.18 -7.14 31.62
N LYS A 806 -26.36 -7.73 31.37
CA LYS A 806 -27.46 -7.12 30.63
C LYS A 806 -28.14 -5.96 31.38
N ASP A 807 -27.73 -5.69 32.62
CA ASP A 807 -28.42 -4.79 33.57
C ASP A 807 -27.57 -3.61 34.08
N ALA A 808 -26.49 -3.20 33.38
CA ALA A 808 -25.67 -2.07 33.80
C ALA A 808 -25.86 -0.84 32.88
N ASP A 809 -26.60 0.14 33.39
CA ASP A 809 -26.88 1.48 32.83
C ASP A 809 -25.65 2.42 32.75
N GLU A 810 -24.42 1.90 32.74
CA GLU A 810 -23.21 2.73 32.63
C GLU A 810 -22.74 2.88 31.17
N PRO A 811 -22.40 4.10 30.72
CA PRO A 811 -21.87 4.33 29.38
C PRO A 811 -20.47 3.72 29.30
N VAL A 812 -20.40 2.49 28.78
CA VAL A 812 -19.15 1.78 28.54
C VAL A 812 -18.31 2.60 27.57
N THR A 813 -17.22 3.18 28.07
CA THR A 813 -16.10 3.69 27.26
C THR A 813 -15.41 2.49 26.61
N SER A 814 -16.08 1.92 25.61
CA SER A 814 -15.62 0.73 24.89
C SER A 814 -14.38 1.09 24.09
N SER A 815 -13.25 0.47 24.44
CA SER A 815 -12.04 0.55 23.64
C SER A 815 -12.25 -0.33 22.41
N ALA A 816 -12.84 0.24 21.35
CA ALA A 816 -13.02 -0.44 20.08
C ALA A 816 -11.65 -0.78 19.46
N LEU A 817 -11.56 -1.95 18.81
CA LEU A 817 -10.34 -2.40 18.14
C LEU A 817 -9.99 -1.50 16.95
N GLU A 818 -11.02 -0.94 16.31
CA GLU A 818 -10.95 0.09 15.29
C GLU A 818 -12.14 1.06 15.49
N SER A 819 -11.95 2.36 15.24
CA SER A 819 -13.02 3.36 15.33
C SER A 819 -13.87 3.29 14.06
N THR A 820 -15.16 2.95 14.17
CA THR A 820 -16.14 2.85 13.06
C THR A 820 -16.76 4.16 12.62
N ALA A 821 -16.21 5.26 13.13
CA ALA A 821 -16.56 6.62 12.77
C ALA A 821 -16.30 6.91 11.29
N GLY A 822 -17.16 7.70 10.65
CA GLY A 822 -17.03 8.03 9.24
C GLY A 822 -17.33 6.86 8.30
N SER A 823 -18.29 6.00 8.63
CA SER A 823 -18.75 4.89 7.78
C SER A 823 -19.83 5.30 6.78
N ALA A 824 -19.97 4.54 5.69
CA ALA A 824 -21.06 4.74 4.73
C ALA A 824 -22.42 4.45 5.37
N LEU A 825 -22.47 3.42 6.22
CA LEU A 825 -23.64 2.98 6.97
C LEU A 825 -24.31 4.15 7.70
N ASP A 826 -23.54 4.85 8.53
CA ASP A 826 -24.03 5.95 9.36
C ASP A 826 -24.36 7.19 8.53
N TRP A 827 -23.53 7.49 7.50
CA TRP A 827 -23.76 8.64 6.64
C TRP A 827 -25.05 8.51 5.81
N PHE A 828 -25.31 7.36 5.18
CA PHE A 828 -26.56 7.14 4.46
C PHE A 828 -27.77 7.22 5.39
N PHE A 829 -27.67 6.65 6.60
CA PHE A 829 -28.75 6.69 7.58
C PHE A 829 -29.06 8.12 8.03
N HIS A 830 -28.04 8.89 8.40
CA HIS A 830 -28.22 10.21 9.00
C HIS A 830 -28.37 11.35 7.96
N ASP A 831 -27.42 11.48 7.02
CA ASP A 831 -27.36 12.63 6.12
C ASP A 831 -28.34 12.52 4.94
N LEU A 832 -28.69 11.30 4.52
CA LEU A 832 -29.64 11.04 3.42
C LEU A 832 -31.01 10.53 3.90
N ASP A 833 -31.22 10.45 5.21
CA ASP A 833 -32.48 9.99 5.83
C ASP A 833 -32.92 8.60 5.33
N VAL A 834 -31.94 7.71 5.10
CA VAL A 834 -32.22 6.34 4.65
C VAL A 834 -32.67 5.51 5.84
N ARG A 835 -33.97 5.20 5.88
CA ARG A 835 -34.61 4.49 7.01
C ARG A 835 -33.98 3.13 7.34
N PHE A 836 -33.54 2.37 6.33
CA PHE A 836 -33.02 1.01 6.52
C PHE A 836 -31.59 0.90 5.99
N SER A 837 -30.61 1.14 6.86
CA SER A 837 -29.19 1.06 6.53
C SER A 837 -28.58 -0.18 7.21
N TYR A 838 -27.86 -1.02 6.47
CA TYR A 838 -27.19 -2.21 7.01
C TYR A 838 -25.80 -2.42 6.43
N GLN A 839 -24.88 -2.89 7.27
CA GLN A 839 -23.59 -3.43 6.84
C GLN A 839 -23.59 -4.93 7.14
N ILE A 840 -23.45 -5.77 6.12
CA ILE A 840 -23.50 -7.23 6.28
C ILE A 840 -22.09 -7.80 6.08
N LYS A 841 -21.51 -8.36 7.15
CA LYS A 841 -20.27 -9.14 7.07
C LYS A 841 -20.61 -10.57 6.66
N LEU A 842 -20.25 -10.93 5.45
CA LEU A 842 -20.51 -12.22 4.82
C LEU A 842 -19.69 -13.35 5.46
N ARG A 843 -19.77 -14.53 4.83
CA ARG A 843 -18.97 -15.70 5.23
C ARG A 843 -17.47 -15.40 5.18
N ASP A 844 -16.67 -16.09 5.99
CA ASP A 844 -17.03 -17.09 7.01
C ASP A 844 -16.86 -16.52 8.42
N ARG A 845 -16.65 -17.39 9.42
CA ARG A 845 -16.26 -17.01 10.79
C ARG A 845 -14.75 -17.18 11.03
N GLY A 846 -13.93 -17.05 9.98
CA GLY A 846 -12.47 -17.00 10.00
C GLY A 846 -11.72 -18.31 9.74
N SER A 847 -12.36 -19.36 9.23
CA SER A 847 -11.62 -20.55 8.77
C SER A 847 -10.77 -20.22 7.54
N TYR A 848 -11.31 -19.37 6.66
CA TYR A 848 -10.65 -18.83 5.48
C TYR A 848 -10.51 -17.30 5.54
N GLY A 849 -11.41 -16.63 6.25
CA GLY A 849 -11.45 -15.17 6.32
C GLY A 849 -11.64 -14.56 4.93
N PHE A 850 -10.72 -13.67 4.52
CA PHE A 850 -10.75 -13.03 3.20
C PHE A 850 -10.41 -13.96 2.03
N LEU A 851 -9.93 -15.18 2.30
CA LEU A 851 -9.48 -16.16 1.30
C LEU A 851 -10.51 -17.28 1.12
N LEU A 852 -11.79 -16.95 1.25
CA LEU A 852 -12.90 -17.89 1.09
C LEU A 852 -12.83 -18.61 -0.27
N PRO A 853 -12.93 -19.95 -0.32
CA PRO A 853 -12.85 -20.69 -1.57
C PRO A 853 -13.99 -20.34 -2.53
N ARG A 854 -13.72 -20.37 -3.84
CA ARG A 854 -14.68 -20.05 -4.90
C ARG A 854 -15.95 -20.89 -4.87
N GLU A 855 -15.89 -22.09 -4.31
CA GLU A 855 -17.04 -22.98 -4.16
C GLU A 855 -18.14 -22.37 -3.26
N HIS A 856 -17.79 -21.38 -2.44
CA HIS A 856 -18.72 -20.63 -1.60
C HIS A 856 -19.34 -19.39 -2.28
N ILE A 857 -18.90 -19.00 -3.49
CA ILE A 857 -19.45 -17.83 -4.20
C ILE A 857 -20.95 -17.98 -4.42
N VAL A 858 -21.40 -19.09 -5.00
CA VAL A 858 -22.82 -19.32 -5.28
C VAL A 858 -23.64 -19.55 -4.00
N PRO A 859 -23.21 -20.37 -3.02
CA PRO A 859 -23.91 -20.49 -1.74
C PRO A 859 -24.13 -19.15 -1.02
N THR A 860 -23.09 -18.30 -0.93
CA THR A 860 -23.20 -16.97 -0.31
C THR A 860 -24.06 -16.03 -1.16
N GLY A 861 -23.93 -16.09 -2.49
CA GLY A 861 -24.84 -15.37 -3.39
C GLY A 861 -26.32 -15.73 -3.17
N LYS A 862 -26.64 -17.02 -3.07
CA LYS A 862 -28.01 -17.52 -2.87
C LYS A 862 -28.60 -17.10 -1.54
N GLU A 863 -27.85 -17.21 -0.44
CA GLU A 863 -28.37 -16.88 0.89
C GLU A 863 -28.67 -15.38 1.04
N ILE A 864 -27.77 -14.53 0.53
CA ILE A 864 -27.96 -13.07 0.58
C ILE A 864 -29.02 -12.62 -0.43
N TYR A 865 -29.12 -13.25 -1.60
CA TYR A 865 -30.24 -13.01 -2.52
C TYR A 865 -31.59 -13.23 -1.82
N ARG A 866 -31.76 -14.34 -1.09
CA ARG A 866 -33.00 -14.60 -0.33
C ARG A 866 -33.24 -13.55 0.76
N ALA A 867 -32.18 -13.06 1.41
CA ALA A 867 -32.27 -11.95 2.36
C ALA A 867 -32.73 -10.65 1.69
N MET A 868 -32.20 -10.30 0.52
CA MET A 868 -32.59 -9.09 -0.21
C MET A 868 -34.03 -9.15 -0.73
N VAL A 869 -34.51 -10.34 -1.11
CA VAL A 869 -35.94 -10.54 -1.44
C VAL A 869 -36.80 -10.35 -0.20
N ALA A 870 -36.39 -10.89 0.96
CA ALA A 870 -37.10 -10.69 2.22
C ALA A 870 -37.14 -9.21 2.64
N MET A 871 -36.03 -8.49 2.45
CA MET A 871 -35.98 -7.03 2.65
C MET A 871 -37.00 -6.31 1.77
N GLY A 872 -36.99 -6.61 0.46
CA GLY A 872 -37.95 -6.04 -0.48
C GLY A 872 -39.39 -6.26 -0.01
N LYS A 873 -39.75 -7.50 0.34
CA LYS A 873 -41.09 -7.85 0.85
C LYS A 873 -41.47 -7.06 2.11
N PHE A 874 -40.54 -6.91 3.05
CA PHE A 874 -40.76 -6.11 4.26
C PHE A 874 -41.06 -4.64 3.93
N LEU A 875 -40.32 -4.04 2.99
CA LEU A 875 -40.49 -2.65 2.56
C LEU A 875 -41.76 -2.39 1.74
N VAL A 876 -42.42 -3.43 1.23
CA VAL A 876 -43.73 -3.35 0.57
C VAL A 876 -44.89 -3.39 1.56
N SER A 877 -44.66 -3.82 2.82
CA SER A 877 -45.72 -4.00 3.80
C SER A 877 -46.44 -2.67 4.11
N PRO A 878 -47.79 -2.64 4.20
CA PRO A 878 -48.58 -1.43 4.47
C PRO A 878 -48.13 -0.67 5.72
N HIS A 879 -47.71 -1.37 6.77
CA HIS A 879 -47.21 -0.76 8.02
C HIS A 879 -45.94 0.09 7.83
N VAL A 880 -45.15 -0.18 6.79
CA VAL A 880 -43.94 0.57 6.44
C VAL A 880 -44.23 1.68 5.43
N LEU A 881 -45.34 1.58 4.68
CA LEU A 881 -45.78 2.53 3.66
C LEU A 881 -46.71 3.63 4.19
N ASP A 882 -47.54 3.34 5.19
CA ASP A 882 -48.58 4.26 5.72
C ASP A 882 -48.06 5.42 6.57
N VAL A 883 -46.76 5.48 6.84
CA VAL A 883 -46.14 6.64 7.52
C VAL A 883 -45.90 7.80 6.53
N ASP A 884 -46.03 7.57 5.21
CA ASP A 884 -45.61 8.51 4.16
C ASP A 884 -46.73 9.40 3.56
N ILE A 885 -47.97 9.41 4.08
CA ILE A 885 -49.03 10.32 3.57
C ILE A 885 -49.71 11.07 4.71
N ASP A 886 -49.15 12.22 5.06
CA ASP A 886 -49.86 13.41 5.54
C ASP A 886 -50.89 13.16 6.67
N GLY A 887 -50.47 12.52 7.77
CA GLY A 887 -51.15 12.57 9.07
C GLY A 887 -52.66 12.26 9.10
N ARG A 888 -53.22 11.58 8.09
CA ARG A 888 -54.63 11.22 8.02
C ARG A 888 -54.78 9.73 7.82
N ARG A 889 -55.20 9.05 8.90
CA ARG A 889 -55.76 7.70 8.84
C ARG A 889 -56.95 7.68 7.88
N THR A 890 -56.85 6.90 6.82
CA THR A 890 -58.02 6.28 6.19
C THR A 890 -57.88 4.78 6.34
N SER A 891 -58.57 4.25 7.34
CA SER A 891 -58.80 2.83 7.53
C SER A 891 -59.84 2.37 6.51
N GLU A 892 -59.43 1.64 5.47
CA GLU A 892 -60.26 0.67 4.73
C GLU A 892 -59.41 0.05 3.61
N GLU A 893 -58.86 -1.14 3.89
CA GLU A 893 -58.56 -2.26 2.95
C GLU A 893 -57.58 -3.23 3.64
N LEU A 894 -58.08 -3.90 4.70
CA LEU A 894 -57.41 -4.99 5.40
C LEU A 894 -58.15 -6.28 5.05
N GLN A 895 -57.75 -6.98 3.98
CA GLN A 895 -57.94 -8.42 3.73
C GLN A 895 -57.61 -8.74 2.26
N ASP A 896 -56.33 -8.95 1.93
CA ASP A 896 -55.95 -9.87 0.81
C ASP A 896 -54.43 -10.14 0.67
N TYR A 897 -53.56 -9.48 1.44
CA TYR A 897 -52.12 -9.47 1.12
C TYR A 897 -51.29 -10.71 1.52
N ASP A 898 -51.82 -11.65 2.30
CA ASP A 898 -51.04 -12.80 2.80
C ASP A 898 -50.98 -14.01 1.85
N ASN A 899 -51.83 -14.10 0.82
CA ASN A 899 -51.91 -15.29 -0.04
C ASN A 899 -51.05 -15.25 -1.33
N ASP A 900 -50.48 -14.10 -1.71
CA ASP A 900 -49.88 -13.92 -3.04
C ASP A 900 -48.34 -14.08 -3.11
N PHE A 901 -47.68 -14.41 -2.00
CA PHE A 901 -46.21 -14.50 -1.92
C PHE A 901 -45.65 -15.90 -1.66
N GLU A 902 -46.49 -16.94 -1.65
CA GLU A 902 -46.05 -18.34 -1.73
C GLU A 902 -45.70 -18.67 -3.19
N ASP A 903 -44.40 -18.65 -3.51
CA ASP A 903 -43.91 -19.30 -4.72
C ASP A 903 -44.16 -20.81 -4.54
N GLY A 904 -45.16 -21.35 -5.24
CA GLY A 904 -45.31 -22.78 -5.43
C GLY A 904 -44.15 -23.30 -6.29
N GLU A 905 -43.11 -23.80 -5.66
CA GLU A 905 -42.11 -24.66 -6.29
C GLU A 905 -42.37 -26.11 -5.86
N ASP A 906 -42.39 -26.98 -6.87
CA ASP A 906 -42.60 -28.43 -6.81
C ASP A 906 -41.62 -29.12 -5.84
N ASP A 907 -42.05 -29.35 -4.60
CA ASP A 907 -41.50 -30.41 -3.74
C ASP A 907 -42.08 -31.76 -4.19
N LYS A 908 -41.60 -32.26 -5.33
CA LYS A 908 -41.63 -33.69 -5.66
C LYS A 908 -40.27 -34.28 -5.37
N ASP A 909 -40.02 -34.60 -4.11
CA ASP A 909 -39.19 -35.71 -3.67
C ASP A 909 -39.61 -36.05 -2.23
N GLU A 910 -40.66 -36.85 -2.15
CA GLU A 910 -41.18 -37.47 -0.94
C GLU A 910 -40.26 -38.63 -0.50
N GLN A 911 -40.23 -38.90 0.82
CA GLN A 911 -39.76 -40.11 1.50
C GLN A 911 -38.27 -40.18 1.86
N ASP A 912 -37.91 -39.62 3.03
CA ASP A 912 -37.47 -40.46 4.16
C ASP A 912 -37.43 -39.66 5.47
N SER A 913 -37.57 -40.36 6.61
CA SER A 913 -37.48 -39.88 8.00
C SER A 913 -38.76 -39.38 8.70
N THR A 914 -39.78 -40.24 8.76
CA THR A 914 -40.68 -40.35 9.90
C THR A 914 -40.01 -41.10 11.05
N VAL A 915 -39.09 -40.47 11.80
CA VAL A 915 -38.73 -40.93 13.16
C VAL A 915 -38.30 -39.72 14.00
N PHE A 916 -38.82 -39.65 15.24
CA PHE A 916 -38.57 -38.66 16.30
C PHE A 916 -39.50 -37.43 16.35
N ARG A 917 -40.80 -37.71 16.51
CA ARG A 917 -41.72 -36.85 17.27
C ARG A 917 -42.44 -37.71 18.32
N ALA A 918 -41.82 -37.86 19.49
CA ALA A 918 -42.46 -38.30 20.72
C ALA A 918 -41.61 -37.87 21.93
N GLN A 919 -42.26 -37.30 22.94
CA GLN A 919 -41.74 -36.82 24.23
C GLN A 919 -41.02 -35.46 24.15
N ALA A 920 -41.43 -34.39 24.84
CA ALA A 920 -42.22 -34.29 26.06
C ALA A 920 -43.01 -32.96 26.09
N ASP A 921 -44.33 -33.05 25.99
CA ASP A 921 -45.23 -32.23 26.80
C ASP A 921 -45.62 -33.12 27.97
N ASP A 922 -45.07 -32.88 29.15
CA ASP A 922 -45.87 -32.98 30.38
C ASP A 922 -45.16 -32.40 31.61
N ILE A 923 -45.98 -31.77 32.45
CA ILE A 923 -45.81 -31.42 33.87
C ILE A 923 -45.28 -30.00 34.16
N GLN A 924 -46.26 -29.08 34.18
CA GLN A 924 -46.47 -28.18 35.32
C GLN A 924 -46.59 -29.00 36.62
N SER A 925 -45.62 -28.85 37.53
CA SER A 925 -45.81 -28.87 38.99
C SER A 925 -44.60 -28.26 39.68
#